data_AF-A0AAD6Q623-F1
#
_entry.id   AF-A0AAD6Q623-F1
#
_cell.length_a   1.000
_cell.length_b   1.000
_cell.length_c   1.000
_cell.angle_alpha   90.00
_cell.angle_beta   90.00
_cell.angle_gamma   90.00
#
_symmetry.space_group_name_H-M   'P 1'
#
loop_
_entity.id
_entity.type
_entity.pdbx_description
1 polymer ?
#
loop_
_entity_poly.entity_id
_entity_poly.type
_entity_poly.pdbx_seq_one_letter_code
_entity_poly.pdbx_strand_id
1 'polypeptide(L)'
;MVPSSSSILSILLVLLLSPFIVSHALQDRFLKCLSRTSESSFPFSTVLYTPKNSSFSSVLQYSAQNLRFTLPSVPKPEFIFTPLQESHIQAVVICSKQLGIHLRVRSGGHDFEGLSYVSEIESPFIVVDLVKLRSISVDIEHSSAWVQAGATNGEFYYRISEKSNTHGFPAGTCTSLGMGGHISGGAYGAMLRKYGLAVDNVVDAHIIDVHGRLLDRKAMGEDLFWAIRGGAGGSFGIVTAWKVKLVPVPSAVTVFTVTRTLEQGATKLLYRWQQIADQVLDEDLFIRVQIGTANVSRQGKRTITTSYNAMFLGDANRLLQVMKHSFPELGLTRQDCIETNWINSTVYMSGFANNTPPEVLLQRINMDRAYFKGKSDYARKPIPEKALEGLWEKLFEAESPLVVFTPYGGMMNRISESQTPFPHRKGTKFMILYWSSWQDATENVAEHINWTRRVYSYMTPYVSKNPREAYANYRDLDLGMNRNSNTSFVEASAFGTNYFKGNFYRIFCSKPQVHLAVSTPLKESHMQAVVICSKQLEIHLGVRSGGHGYEGLSYVSEIESPFIVVDLVKLRSISVDIEHNSAWVQAGATNDELYYRISEKSKNFKCWRFKSGVCIYIYILDDPLNLGLYNIIYFSIIKTLKKLTPYNKLKQVSIFIYST
;
A
#
# COMPACT_ATOMS: atom_id res chain seq x y z
N MET A 1 -15.02 58.27 -53.04
CA MET A 1 -15.27 58.76 -51.68
C MET A 1 -15.84 57.60 -50.88
N VAL A 2 -15.02 56.97 -50.05
CA VAL A 2 -15.36 55.82 -49.19
C VAL A 2 -14.99 56.23 -47.76
N PRO A 3 -15.89 56.08 -46.77
CA PRO A 3 -15.60 56.52 -45.41
C PRO A 3 -14.75 55.50 -44.65
N SER A 4 -13.99 56.04 -43.69
CA SER A 4 -12.96 55.42 -42.88
C SER A 4 -13.44 54.30 -41.95
N SER A 5 -12.78 53.15 -42.03
CA SER A 5 -12.82 52.07 -41.06
C SER A 5 -11.69 52.24 -40.02
N SER A 6 -12.03 52.79 -38.86
CA SER A 6 -11.19 52.70 -37.67
C SER A 6 -12.11 52.69 -36.47
N SER A 7 -12.31 51.52 -35.86
CA SER A 7 -12.67 51.29 -34.44
C SER A 7 -13.19 49.86 -34.20
N ILE A 8 -12.49 48.80 -34.64
CA ILE A 8 -12.76 47.43 -34.13
C ILE A 8 -11.44 46.64 -34.00
N LEU A 9 -10.43 47.22 -33.34
CA LEU A 9 -9.20 46.51 -33.00
C LEU A 9 -8.80 46.69 -31.53
N SER A 10 -9.77 46.77 -30.61
CA SER A 10 -9.48 46.89 -29.18
C SER A 10 -10.31 45.96 -28.27
N ILE A 11 -11.09 45.01 -28.82
CA ILE A 11 -11.91 44.09 -28.00
C ILE A 11 -11.41 42.63 -28.06
N LEU A 12 -10.41 42.33 -28.88
CA LEU A 12 -9.82 40.99 -29.01
C LEU A 12 -8.46 40.83 -28.29
N LEU A 13 -8.19 41.68 -27.28
CA LEU A 13 -6.99 41.61 -26.44
C LEU A 13 -7.27 41.39 -24.94
N VAL A 14 -8.48 40.94 -24.59
CA VAL A 14 -8.86 40.64 -23.18
C VAL A 14 -8.98 39.13 -22.90
N LEU A 15 -9.01 38.27 -23.93
CA LEU A 15 -9.14 36.81 -23.75
C LEU A 15 -7.82 36.03 -23.69
N LEU A 16 -6.67 36.72 -23.65
CA LEU A 16 -5.35 36.12 -23.41
C LEU A 16 -4.76 36.47 -22.02
N LEU A 17 -5.58 37.06 -21.14
CA LEU A 17 -5.28 37.17 -19.70
C LEU A 17 -5.79 35.90 -18.98
N SER A 18 -5.10 34.79 -19.19
CA SER A 18 -4.20 34.21 -18.18
C SER A 18 -4.85 33.20 -17.21
N PRO A 19 -4.29 31.99 -17.04
CA PRO A 19 -4.61 31.12 -15.90
C PRO A 19 -4.21 31.76 -14.54
N PHE A 20 -3.50 32.89 -14.56
CA PHE A 20 -2.97 33.59 -13.39
C PHE A 20 -4.01 34.33 -12.54
N ILE A 21 -5.13 34.79 -13.11
CA ILE A 21 -6.18 35.51 -12.33
C ILE A 21 -6.97 34.53 -11.44
N VAL A 22 -7.15 33.27 -11.87
CA VAL A 22 -7.92 32.25 -11.13
C VAL A 22 -7.19 31.76 -9.88
N SER A 23 -5.86 31.60 -9.95
CA SER A 23 -5.03 31.15 -8.82
C SER A 23 -5.08 32.15 -7.65
N HIS A 24 -5.14 33.46 -7.92
CA HIS A 24 -5.32 34.48 -6.87
C HIS A 24 -6.66 34.41 -6.17
N ALA A 25 -7.75 34.21 -6.93
CA ALA A 25 -9.07 34.03 -6.32
C ALA A 25 -9.14 32.77 -5.44
N LEU A 26 -8.47 31.68 -5.83
CA LEU A 26 -8.47 30.44 -5.05
C LEU A 26 -7.70 30.57 -3.73
N GLN A 27 -6.48 31.13 -3.79
CA GLN A 27 -5.67 31.38 -2.60
C GLN A 27 -6.40 32.29 -1.60
N ASP A 28 -6.98 33.40 -2.07
CA ASP A 28 -7.69 34.34 -1.20
C ASP A 28 -8.93 33.72 -0.57
N ARG A 29 -9.68 32.90 -1.33
CA ARG A 29 -10.82 32.14 -0.80
C ARG A 29 -10.38 31.11 0.23
N PHE A 30 -9.26 30.42 0.00
CA PHE A 30 -8.70 29.46 0.93
C PHE A 30 -8.25 30.12 2.23
N LEU A 31 -7.51 31.22 2.15
CA LEU A 31 -7.10 32.03 3.30
C LEU A 31 -8.30 32.55 4.11
N LYS A 32 -9.31 33.10 3.42
CA LYS A 32 -10.56 33.54 4.07
C LYS A 32 -11.28 32.39 4.76
N CYS A 33 -11.29 31.20 4.16
CA CYS A 33 -11.87 30.02 4.79
C CYS A 33 -11.10 29.60 6.04
N LEU A 34 -9.76 29.54 5.97
CA LEU A 34 -8.92 29.19 7.11
C LEU A 34 -9.15 30.14 8.29
N SER A 35 -9.13 31.46 8.04
CA SER A 35 -9.37 32.47 9.08
C SER A 35 -10.77 32.39 9.71
N ARG A 36 -11.76 31.77 9.05
CA ARG A 36 -13.10 31.55 9.59
C ARG A 36 -13.26 30.22 10.32
N THR A 37 -12.46 29.22 9.94
CA THR A 37 -12.62 27.83 10.40
C THR A 37 -11.76 27.50 11.62
N SER A 38 -10.68 28.25 11.82
CA SER A 38 -9.78 28.08 12.97
C SER A 38 -10.09 29.11 14.05
N GLU A 39 -10.15 28.66 15.30
CA GLU A 39 -10.24 29.54 16.47
C GLU A 39 -8.91 30.27 16.74
N SER A 40 -7.78 29.71 16.28
CA SER A 40 -6.45 30.31 16.39
C SER A 40 -6.04 31.06 15.13
N SER A 41 -5.36 32.21 15.29
CA SER A 41 -4.74 32.94 14.19
C SER A 41 -3.64 32.10 13.53
N PHE A 42 -3.63 32.03 12.20
CA PHE A 42 -2.57 31.35 11.46
C PHE A 42 -1.37 32.28 11.23
N PRO A 43 -0.13 31.81 11.51
CA PRO A 43 1.07 32.53 11.12
C PRO A 43 1.36 32.27 9.62
N PHE A 44 0.49 32.78 8.74
CA PHE A 44 0.49 32.47 7.30
C PHE A 44 1.85 32.63 6.62
N SER A 45 2.66 33.61 7.03
CA SER A 45 4.02 33.82 6.52
C SER A 45 4.97 32.64 6.73
N THR A 46 4.65 31.74 7.67
CA THR A 46 5.47 30.58 8.04
C THR A 46 4.83 29.23 7.72
N VAL A 47 3.52 29.22 7.42
CA VAL A 47 2.77 27.98 7.16
C VAL A 47 2.27 27.85 5.74
N LEU A 48 2.28 28.92 4.95
CA LEU A 48 1.80 28.91 3.56
C LEU A 48 2.90 29.40 2.62
N TYR A 49 3.19 28.59 1.59
CA TYR A 49 4.14 28.91 0.54
C TYR A 49 3.47 28.82 -0.81
N THR A 50 3.51 29.89 -1.58
CA THR A 50 2.95 29.99 -2.93
C THR A 50 4.06 30.22 -3.95
N PRO A 51 3.82 30.02 -5.25
CA PRO A 51 4.81 30.30 -6.30
C PRO A 51 5.41 31.71 -6.27
N LYS A 52 4.78 32.68 -5.60
CA LYS A 52 5.32 34.04 -5.38
C LYS A 52 6.39 34.11 -4.29
N ASN A 53 6.39 33.19 -3.33
CA ASN A 53 7.43 33.12 -2.32
C ASN A 53 8.73 32.59 -2.95
N SER A 54 9.84 33.30 -2.76
CA SER A 54 11.16 32.84 -3.24
C SER A 54 11.57 31.48 -2.65
N SER A 55 11.01 31.10 -1.49
CA SER A 55 11.23 29.82 -0.83
C SER A 55 10.36 28.67 -1.35
N PHE A 56 9.39 28.90 -2.24
CA PHE A 56 8.43 27.87 -2.67
C PHE A 56 9.12 26.66 -3.28
N SER A 57 10.01 26.88 -4.25
CA SER A 57 10.73 25.80 -4.93
C SER A 57 11.62 25.02 -3.97
N SER A 58 12.32 25.69 -3.05
CA SER A 58 13.18 25.02 -2.07
C SER A 58 12.36 24.22 -1.05
N VAL A 59 11.22 24.73 -0.59
CA VAL A 59 10.29 23.98 0.29
C VAL A 59 9.68 22.78 -0.44
N LEU A 60 9.26 22.95 -1.70
CA LEU A 60 8.75 21.85 -2.51
C LEU A 60 9.82 20.76 -2.71
N GLN A 61 11.06 21.14 -2.98
CA GLN A 61 12.13 20.20 -3.25
C GLN A 61 12.76 19.64 -1.98
N TYR A 62 12.65 20.29 -0.82
CA TYR A 62 13.38 19.92 0.40
C TYR A 62 13.27 18.43 0.76
N SER A 63 12.06 17.89 0.78
CA SER A 63 11.79 16.48 1.10
C SER A 63 11.35 15.65 -0.11
N ALA A 64 11.39 16.18 -1.34
CA ALA A 64 11.11 15.40 -2.54
C ALA A 64 12.29 14.50 -2.89
N GLN A 65 12.16 13.21 -2.56
CA GLN A 65 13.28 12.25 -2.62
C GLN A 65 13.49 11.65 -4.01
N ASN A 66 12.42 11.42 -4.77
CA ASN A 66 12.53 11.02 -6.17
C ASN A 66 12.57 12.28 -7.06
N LEU A 67 13.77 12.58 -7.58
CA LEU A 67 14.01 13.79 -8.37
C LEU A 67 13.25 13.78 -9.70
N ARG A 68 12.84 12.62 -10.22
CA ARG A 68 12.00 12.51 -11.44
C ARG A 68 10.72 13.35 -11.36
N PHE A 69 10.20 13.51 -10.14
CA PHE A 69 8.97 14.26 -9.87
C PHE A 69 9.21 15.71 -9.47
N THR A 70 10.47 16.19 -9.58
CA THR A 70 10.84 17.59 -9.36
C THR A 70 11.09 18.35 -10.67
N LEU A 71 11.11 17.64 -11.80
CA LEU A 71 11.34 18.21 -13.12
C LEU A 71 10.32 19.33 -13.45
N PRO A 72 10.69 20.34 -14.25
CA PRO A 72 9.80 21.45 -14.60
C PRO A 72 8.50 21.00 -15.31
N SER A 73 8.54 19.91 -16.08
CA SER A 73 7.40 19.35 -16.81
C SER A 73 6.32 18.72 -15.93
N VAL A 74 6.64 18.41 -14.68
CA VAL A 74 5.73 17.72 -13.75
C VAL A 74 4.78 18.74 -13.10
N PRO A 75 3.48 18.44 -12.90
CA PRO A 75 2.54 19.35 -12.24
C PRO A 75 3.03 19.83 -10.87
N LYS A 76 2.81 21.11 -10.58
CA LYS A 76 3.19 21.76 -9.32
C LYS A 76 1.94 22.13 -8.52
N PRO A 77 1.98 22.09 -7.17
CA PRO A 77 0.84 22.49 -6.36
C PRO A 77 0.59 23.99 -6.47
N GLU A 78 -0.66 24.41 -6.30
CA GLU A 78 -1.02 25.83 -6.21
C GLU A 78 -0.31 26.50 -5.02
N PHE A 79 -0.20 25.78 -3.90
CA PHE A 79 0.56 26.19 -2.73
C PHE A 79 0.87 25.00 -1.81
N ILE A 80 1.82 25.21 -0.90
CA ILE A 80 2.24 24.24 0.11
C ILE A 80 1.83 24.79 1.47
N PHE A 81 1.19 23.96 2.28
CA PHE A 81 0.78 24.27 3.64
C PHE A 81 1.55 23.39 4.64
N THR A 82 2.30 24.00 5.56
CA THR A 82 3.07 23.31 6.60
C THR A 82 2.42 23.51 7.97
N PRO A 83 1.48 22.63 8.40
CA PRO A 83 0.78 22.77 9.68
C PRO A 83 1.75 22.68 10.86
N LEU A 84 1.45 23.43 11.94
CA LEU A 84 2.23 23.41 13.19
C LEU A 84 1.53 22.63 14.31
N GLN A 85 0.22 22.39 14.17
CA GLN A 85 -0.63 21.69 15.11
C GLN A 85 -1.78 21.00 14.36
N GLU A 86 -2.44 20.04 15.01
CA GLU A 86 -3.50 19.22 14.40
C GLU A 86 -4.71 20.06 13.94
N SER A 87 -5.08 21.10 14.69
CA SER A 87 -6.18 22.02 14.32
C SER A 87 -5.95 22.73 12.99
N HIS A 88 -4.69 22.99 12.61
CA HIS A 88 -4.37 23.54 11.30
C HIS A 88 -4.73 22.57 10.17
N ILE A 89 -4.53 21.26 10.39
CA ILE A 89 -4.88 20.23 9.42
C ILE A 89 -6.40 20.08 9.32
N GLN A 90 -7.12 20.12 10.45
CA GLN A 90 -8.59 20.10 10.45
C GLN A 90 -9.15 21.23 9.58
N ALA A 91 -8.67 22.45 9.77
CA ALA A 91 -9.08 23.61 8.98
C ALA A 91 -8.76 23.46 7.48
N VAL A 92 -7.57 22.97 7.14
CA VAL A 92 -7.19 22.71 5.74
C VAL A 92 -8.10 21.67 5.09
N VAL A 93 -8.41 20.58 5.79
CA VAL A 93 -9.32 19.54 5.30
C VAL A 93 -10.70 20.12 5.00
N ILE A 94 -11.26 20.88 5.94
CA ILE A 94 -12.58 21.51 5.81
C ILE A 94 -12.58 22.49 4.63
N CYS A 95 -11.60 23.38 4.57
CA CYS A 95 -11.53 24.41 3.53
C CYS A 95 -11.26 23.85 2.14
N SER A 96 -10.37 22.87 2.02
CA SER A 96 -10.11 22.22 0.74
C SER A 96 -11.35 21.50 0.22
N LYS A 97 -12.11 20.83 1.10
CA LYS A 97 -13.38 20.20 0.73
C LYS A 97 -14.42 21.23 0.26
N GLN A 98 -14.59 22.35 0.98
CA GLN A 98 -15.52 23.42 0.61
C GLN A 98 -15.17 24.09 -0.72
N LEU A 99 -13.88 24.15 -1.06
CA LEU A 99 -13.38 24.84 -2.25
C LEU A 99 -13.08 23.90 -3.42
N GLY A 100 -13.26 22.58 -3.26
CA GLY A 100 -12.96 21.59 -4.29
C GLY A 100 -11.46 21.47 -4.61
N ILE A 101 -10.59 21.66 -3.60
CA ILE A 101 -9.14 21.57 -3.75
C ILE A 101 -8.67 20.15 -3.38
N HIS A 102 -7.91 19.52 -4.28
CA HIS A 102 -7.32 18.20 -4.02
C HIS A 102 -6.12 18.30 -3.06
N LEU A 103 -6.01 17.37 -2.12
CA LEU A 103 -4.93 17.33 -1.14
C LEU A 103 -3.91 16.23 -1.47
N ARG A 104 -2.63 16.60 -1.47
CA ARG A 104 -1.51 15.66 -1.37
C ARG A 104 -0.85 15.83 -0.01
N VAL A 105 -0.66 14.75 0.74
CA VAL A 105 -0.07 14.80 2.08
C VAL A 105 1.37 14.31 1.99
N ARG A 106 2.30 15.10 2.51
CA ARG A 106 3.72 14.78 2.55
C ARG A 106 4.22 14.70 3.98
N SER A 107 4.99 13.64 4.25
CA SER A 107 5.76 13.48 5.47
C SER A 107 7.25 13.55 5.11
N GLY A 108 7.91 12.40 4.90
CA GLY A 108 9.32 12.34 4.47
C GLY A 108 9.55 12.44 2.96
N GLY A 109 8.47 12.41 2.16
CA GLY A 109 8.50 12.57 0.69
C GLY A 109 9.23 11.46 -0.09
N HIS A 110 9.28 10.25 0.47
CA HIS A 110 9.87 9.03 -0.10
C HIS A 110 8.93 8.25 -1.05
N ASP A 111 7.81 8.82 -1.49
CA ASP A 111 6.90 8.13 -2.41
C ASP A 111 7.60 7.85 -3.75
N PHE A 112 7.68 6.58 -4.14
CA PHE A 112 8.41 6.13 -5.33
C PHE A 112 7.89 6.75 -6.63
N GLU A 113 6.63 7.18 -6.63
CA GLU A 113 5.94 7.76 -7.78
C GLU A 113 5.54 9.23 -7.52
N GLY A 114 6.18 9.89 -6.53
CA GLY A 114 6.00 11.31 -6.24
C GLY A 114 4.59 11.70 -5.78
N LEU A 115 3.72 10.74 -5.47
CA LEU A 115 2.29 10.99 -5.22
C LEU A 115 2.00 11.78 -3.94
N SER A 116 2.99 12.02 -3.09
CA SER A 116 2.85 12.89 -1.91
C SER A 116 3.03 14.38 -2.23
N TYR A 117 3.54 14.73 -3.42
CA TYR A 117 3.80 16.11 -3.82
C TYR A 117 3.47 16.44 -5.28
N VAL A 118 2.96 15.47 -6.05
CA VAL A 118 2.50 15.64 -7.43
C VAL A 118 1.08 15.09 -7.58
N SER A 119 0.25 15.76 -8.37
CA SER A 119 -1.06 15.28 -8.79
C SER A 119 -1.24 15.42 -10.31
N GLU A 120 -1.42 14.29 -10.99
CA GLU A 120 -1.76 14.26 -12.43
C GLU A 120 -3.26 14.07 -12.68
N ILE A 121 -4.01 13.57 -11.69
CA ILE A 121 -5.42 13.17 -11.84
C ILE A 121 -6.37 14.32 -11.49
N GLU A 122 -5.99 15.19 -10.55
CA GLU A 122 -6.85 16.27 -10.05
C GLU A 122 -6.06 17.56 -9.90
N SER A 123 -6.66 18.64 -10.41
CA SER A 123 -6.23 20.03 -10.32
C SER A 123 -7.46 20.91 -10.09
N PRO A 124 -7.39 21.96 -9.25
CA PRO A 124 -6.22 22.42 -8.48
C PRO A 124 -5.89 21.48 -7.32
N PHE A 125 -4.59 21.38 -6.98
CA PHE A 125 -4.14 20.62 -5.80
C PHE A 125 -3.14 21.40 -4.95
N ILE A 126 -3.08 21.06 -3.67
CA ILE A 126 -2.13 21.62 -2.70
C ILE A 126 -1.38 20.50 -1.99
N VAL A 127 -0.22 20.83 -1.43
CA VAL A 127 0.56 19.91 -0.58
C VAL A 127 0.41 20.29 0.89
N VAL A 128 -0.06 19.35 1.71
CA VAL A 128 -0.02 19.46 3.18
C VAL A 128 1.25 18.76 3.66
N ASP A 129 2.27 19.53 4.00
CA ASP A 129 3.59 19.03 4.39
C ASP A 129 3.75 19.00 5.91
N LEU A 130 3.69 17.79 6.46
CA LEU A 130 3.71 17.51 7.89
C LEU A 130 5.09 17.69 8.54
N VAL A 131 6.12 18.15 7.81
CA VAL A 131 7.51 18.28 8.29
C VAL A 131 7.67 18.96 9.66
N LYS A 132 6.74 19.85 10.06
CA LYS A 132 6.77 20.53 11.36
C LYS A 132 6.11 19.75 12.50
N LEU A 133 5.23 18.79 12.19
CA LEU A 133 4.61 17.87 13.15
C LEU A 133 5.51 16.65 13.37
N ARG A 134 6.58 16.85 14.15
CA ARG A 134 7.62 15.83 14.37
C ARG A 134 7.97 15.62 15.84
N SER A 135 7.05 15.96 16.75
CA SER A 135 7.22 15.65 18.17
C SER A 135 7.29 14.14 18.40
N ILE A 136 8.17 13.74 19.31
CA ILE A 136 8.40 12.36 19.73
C ILE A 136 8.42 12.34 21.25
N SER A 137 7.53 11.55 21.85
CA SER A 137 7.50 11.30 23.29
C SER A 137 7.70 9.81 23.54
N VAL A 138 8.76 9.46 24.26
CA VAL A 138 9.15 8.08 24.55
C VAL A 138 8.89 7.79 26.03
N ASP A 139 8.13 6.73 26.27
CA ASP A 139 7.77 6.23 27.59
C ASP A 139 8.35 4.81 27.76
N ILE A 140 9.47 4.73 28.45
CA ILE A 140 10.18 3.46 28.68
C ILE A 140 9.45 2.59 29.71
N GLU A 141 8.74 3.19 30.67
CA GLU A 141 8.00 2.46 31.70
C GLU A 141 6.90 1.59 31.08
N HIS A 142 6.21 2.14 30.07
CA HIS A 142 5.17 1.42 29.33
C HIS A 142 5.66 0.78 28.02
N SER A 143 6.97 0.80 27.75
CA SER A 143 7.59 0.40 26.47
C SER A 143 6.80 0.93 25.27
N SER A 144 6.48 2.23 25.25
CA SER A 144 5.67 2.84 24.21
C SER A 144 6.20 4.21 23.80
N ALA A 145 5.76 4.70 22.64
CA ALA A 145 6.08 6.06 22.22
C ALA A 145 4.95 6.64 21.37
N TRP A 146 4.73 7.94 21.51
CA TRP A 146 3.99 8.74 20.54
C TRP A 146 4.98 9.39 19.57
N VAL A 147 4.75 9.21 18.28
CA VAL A 147 5.56 9.82 17.21
C VAL A 147 4.65 10.49 16.19
N GLN A 148 4.82 11.80 16.02
CA GLN A 148 4.06 12.54 15.01
C GLN A 148 4.49 12.16 13.59
N ALA A 149 3.53 12.22 12.66
CA ALA A 149 3.65 11.71 11.31
C ALA A 149 4.74 12.38 10.48
N GLY A 150 5.15 13.61 10.81
CA GLY A 150 6.23 14.34 10.17
C GLY A 150 7.63 13.98 10.66
N ALA A 151 7.78 13.27 11.79
CA ALA A 151 9.08 12.78 12.23
C ALA A 151 9.65 11.77 11.24
N THR A 152 10.97 11.69 11.12
CA THR A 152 11.63 10.62 10.38
C THR A 152 11.96 9.43 11.26
N ASN A 153 12.17 8.30 10.61
CA ASN A 153 12.61 7.06 11.20
C ASN A 153 13.93 7.23 12.00
N GLY A 154 14.89 7.99 11.46
CA GLY A 154 16.15 8.34 12.13
C GLY A 154 15.95 9.20 13.38
N GLU A 155 15.12 10.25 13.28
CA GLU A 155 14.74 11.07 14.44
C GLU A 155 14.13 10.18 15.54
N PHE A 156 13.24 9.25 15.16
CA PHE A 156 12.59 8.36 16.11
C PHE A 156 13.56 7.39 16.80
N TYR A 157 14.43 6.73 16.02
CA TYR A 157 15.43 5.82 16.57
C TYR A 157 16.39 6.51 17.53
N TYR A 158 16.85 7.71 17.19
CA TYR A 158 17.72 8.50 18.06
C TYR A 158 17.03 8.80 19.40
N ARG A 159 15.77 9.28 19.37
CA ARG A 159 15.01 9.62 20.57
C ARG A 159 14.72 8.42 21.47
N ILE A 160 14.53 7.21 20.91
CA ILE A 160 14.45 5.98 21.71
C ILE A 160 15.79 5.73 22.41
N SER A 161 16.90 5.81 21.67
CA SER A 161 18.23 5.49 22.19
C SER A 161 18.71 6.44 23.29
N GLU A 162 18.27 7.70 23.27
CA GLU A 162 18.53 8.66 24.36
C GLU A 162 17.86 8.26 25.69
N LYS A 163 16.75 7.51 25.62
CA LYS A 163 15.99 7.09 26.80
C LYS A 163 16.35 5.68 27.27
N SER A 164 16.80 4.81 26.37
CA SER A 164 17.12 3.42 26.68
C SER A 164 18.03 2.80 25.63
N ASN A 165 19.06 2.08 26.09
CA ASN A 165 19.95 1.26 25.25
C ASN A 165 19.40 -0.16 25.00
N THR A 166 18.29 -0.54 25.62
CA THR A 166 17.65 -1.86 25.52
C THR A 166 16.25 -1.83 24.90
N HIS A 167 15.87 -0.69 24.30
CA HIS A 167 14.64 -0.54 23.54
C HIS A 167 14.94 -0.14 22.09
N GLY A 168 14.15 -0.65 21.16
CA GLY A 168 14.20 -0.30 19.75
C GLY A 168 12.80 -0.31 19.12
N PHE A 169 12.74 -0.13 17.80
CA PHE A 169 11.50 -0.20 17.04
C PHE A 169 11.70 -0.82 15.65
N PRO A 170 10.89 -1.82 15.21
CA PRO A 170 11.10 -2.53 13.95
C PRO A 170 10.51 -1.76 12.77
N ALA A 171 11.24 -0.75 12.29
CA ALA A 171 10.89 0.00 11.08
C ALA A 171 12.03 -0.03 10.05
N GLY A 172 12.11 0.97 9.17
CA GLY A 172 12.95 0.95 7.97
C GLY A 172 14.44 1.05 8.27
N THR A 173 15.29 0.73 7.28
CA THR A 173 16.73 1.03 7.37
C THR A 173 17.05 2.44 6.89
N CYS A 174 16.29 3.02 5.95
CA CYS A 174 16.53 4.40 5.52
C CYS A 174 16.07 5.38 6.63
N THR A 175 16.91 6.38 6.93
CA THR A 175 16.74 7.24 8.11
C THR A 175 15.81 8.43 7.89
N SER A 176 15.70 8.90 6.64
CA SER A 176 14.85 10.03 6.25
C SER A 176 13.41 9.64 5.89
N LEU A 177 13.03 8.36 6.04
CA LEU A 177 11.66 7.89 5.85
C LEU A 177 10.75 8.57 6.87
N GLY A 178 9.69 9.23 6.39
CA GLY A 178 8.73 9.89 7.27
C GLY A 178 7.70 8.93 7.84
N MET A 179 7.46 8.99 9.15
CA MET A 179 6.67 8.01 9.90
C MET A 179 5.21 7.90 9.43
N GLY A 180 4.63 9.01 8.94
CA GLY A 180 3.27 9.03 8.40
C GLY A 180 3.08 8.06 7.23
N GLY A 181 3.87 8.24 6.16
CA GLY A 181 3.80 7.38 4.98
C GLY A 181 4.38 5.99 5.25
N HIS A 182 5.52 5.91 5.93
CA HIS A 182 6.26 4.67 6.16
C HIS A 182 5.42 3.63 6.91
N ILE A 183 4.91 3.98 8.10
CA ILE A 183 4.05 3.07 8.88
C ILE A 183 2.76 2.76 8.10
N SER A 184 2.11 3.75 7.51
CA SER A 184 0.80 3.52 6.85
C SER A 184 0.80 2.47 5.73
N GLY A 185 1.95 2.14 5.14
CA GLY A 185 2.10 1.08 4.14
C GLY A 185 2.76 -0.21 4.64
N GLY A 186 3.08 -0.32 5.93
CA GLY A 186 3.65 -1.54 6.55
C GLY A 186 4.92 -1.26 7.35
N ALA A 187 5.95 -0.75 6.68
CA ALA A 187 7.28 -0.44 7.21
C ALA A 187 8.06 -1.66 7.75
N TYR A 188 8.76 -2.36 6.85
CA TYR A 188 9.72 -3.41 7.19
C TYR A 188 11.14 -2.83 7.40
N GLY A 189 11.98 -3.58 8.11
CA GLY A 189 13.44 -3.39 8.11
C GLY A 189 14.17 -4.50 8.86
N ALA A 190 15.36 -4.23 9.39
CA ALA A 190 16.29 -5.27 9.85
C ALA A 190 15.77 -6.15 11.00
N MET A 191 14.74 -5.73 11.74
CA MET A 191 14.16 -6.50 12.83
C MET A 191 12.86 -7.25 12.45
N LEU A 192 12.48 -7.27 11.16
CA LEU A 192 11.19 -7.82 10.73
C LEU A 192 10.99 -9.30 11.09
N ARG A 193 12.07 -10.10 11.08
CA ARG A 193 12.00 -11.55 11.37
C ARG A 193 11.76 -11.82 12.85
N LYS A 194 12.14 -10.91 13.75
CA LYS A 194 11.90 -11.07 15.19
C LYS A 194 10.60 -10.43 15.65
N TYR A 195 10.29 -9.22 15.16
CA TYR A 195 9.21 -8.39 15.69
C TYR A 195 8.10 -8.03 14.69
N GLY A 196 8.19 -8.52 13.45
CA GLY A 196 7.25 -8.13 12.40
C GLY A 196 7.50 -6.72 11.87
N LEU A 197 6.49 -6.15 11.22
CA LEU A 197 6.54 -4.81 10.65
C LEU A 197 6.28 -3.74 11.71
N ALA A 198 6.55 -2.47 11.38
CA ALA A 198 6.18 -1.36 12.27
C ALA A 198 4.66 -1.33 12.54
N VAL A 199 3.84 -1.61 11.52
CA VAL A 199 2.37 -1.67 11.67
C VAL A 199 1.88 -2.74 12.65
N ASP A 200 2.64 -3.82 12.80
CA ASP A 200 2.31 -4.90 13.73
C ASP A 200 2.53 -4.46 15.19
N ASN A 201 3.25 -3.35 15.39
CA ASN A 201 3.62 -2.78 16.68
C ASN A 201 2.92 -1.44 16.97
N VAL A 202 1.94 -1.03 16.13
CA VAL A 202 1.09 0.15 16.39
C VAL A 202 -0.06 -0.24 17.32
N VAL A 203 -0.25 0.56 18.38
CA VAL A 203 -1.30 0.34 19.39
C VAL A 203 -2.40 1.41 19.38
N ASP A 204 -2.09 2.61 18.86
CA ASP A 204 -3.04 3.73 18.70
C ASP A 204 -2.55 4.67 17.57
N ALA A 205 -3.38 5.61 17.14
CA ALA A 205 -3.03 6.63 16.14
C ALA A 205 -3.96 7.84 16.28
N HIS A 206 -3.47 9.01 15.88
CA HIS A 206 -4.30 10.16 15.58
C HIS A 206 -4.50 10.31 14.08
N ILE A 207 -5.73 10.46 13.63
CA ILE A 207 -6.09 10.70 12.24
C ILE A 207 -7.12 11.83 12.13
N ILE A 208 -6.97 12.66 11.10
CA ILE A 208 -8.00 13.62 10.70
C ILE A 208 -8.77 13.06 9.52
N ASP A 209 -10.07 12.87 9.72
CA ASP A 209 -10.96 12.33 8.71
C ASP A 209 -11.47 13.40 7.73
N VAL A 210 -12.37 13.00 6.83
CA VAL A 210 -12.95 13.87 5.80
C VAL A 210 -13.79 15.04 6.29
N HIS A 211 -14.29 14.95 7.51
CA HIS A 211 -15.09 16.00 8.11
C HIS A 211 -14.20 16.95 8.94
N GLY A 212 -12.88 16.73 8.93
CA GLY A 212 -11.95 17.49 9.76
C GLY A 212 -12.00 17.08 11.23
N ARG A 213 -12.50 15.89 11.57
CA ARG A 213 -12.52 15.40 12.95
C ARG A 213 -11.20 14.72 13.28
N LEU A 214 -10.60 15.07 14.42
CA LEU A 214 -9.47 14.36 14.99
C LEU A 214 -9.97 13.12 15.74
N LEU A 215 -9.48 11.95 15.35
CA LEU A 215 -9.90 10.66 15.89
C LEU A 215 -8.67 9.91 16.44
N ASP A 216 -8.78 9.42 17.66
CA ASP A 216 -7.92 8.36 18.20
C ASP A 216 -8.44 6.97 17.77
N ARG A 217 -7.78 5.88 18.19
CA ARG A 217 -8.23 4.51 17.88
C ARG A 217 -9.68 4.26 18.31
N LYS A 218 -10.05 4.71 19.51
CA LYS A 218 -11.38 4.50 20.06
C LYS A 218 -12.45 5.20 19.21
N ALA A 219 -12.21 6.45 18.85
CA ALA A 219 -13.13 7.27 18.06
C ALA A 219 -13.20 6.84 16.59
N MET A 220 -12.09 6.37 16.01
CA MET A 220 -12.07 5.92 14.60
C MET A 220 -12.65 4.50 14.42
N GLY A 221 -12.67 3.69 15.48
CA GLY A 221 -13.10 2.30 15.44
C GLY A 221 -12.08 1.35 14.81
N GLU A 222 -12.27 0.05 15.04
CA GLU A 222 -11.26 -0.96 14.67
C GLU A 222 -11.09 -1.16 13.16
N ASP A 223 -12.12 -0.92 12.35
CA ASP A 223 -12.03 -1.11 10.89
C ASP A 223 -11.15 -0.03 10.24
N LEU A 224 -11.31 1.24 10.63
CA LEU A 224 -10.43 2.33 10.18
C LEU A 224 -9.02 2.18 10.79
N PHE A 225 -8.92 1.82 12.07
CA PHE A 225 -7.63 1.55 12.71
C PHE A 225 -6.87 0.38 12.05
N TRP A 226 -7.57 -0.66 11.61
CA TRP A 226 -6.99 -1.72 10.80
C TRP A 226 -6.53 -1.19 9.44
N ALA A 227 -7.38 -0.42 8.74
CA ALA A 227 -7.11 0.07 7.39
C ALA A 227 -5.86 0.97 7.30
N ILE A 228 -5.65 1.85 8.28
CA ILE A 228 -4.48 2.73 8.29
C ILE A 228 -3.16 2.01 8.61
N ARG A 229 -3.21 0.80 9.18
CA ARG A 229 -2.04 -0.01 9.55
C ARG A 229 -1.54 -0.89 8.41
N GLY A 230 -1.41 -0.33 7.22
CA GLY A 230 -0.82 -1.01 6.05
C GLY A 230 -1.59 -0.81 4.76
N GLY A 231 -2.78 -0.19 4.76
CA GLY A 231 -3.62 0.01 3.58
C GLY A 231 -3.14 1.12 2.63
N ALA A 232 -1.86 1.48 2.72
CA ALA A 232 -1.20 2.61 2.08
C ALA A 232 -1.78 3.99 2.48
N GLY A 233 -0.90 4.85 2.99
CA GLY A 233 -1.23 6.22 3.36
C GLY A 233 -1.82 7.01 2.20
N GLY A 234 -2.71 7.94 2.57
CA GLY A 234 -3.43 8.80 1.64
C GLY A 234 -4.82 8.33 1.25
N SER A 235 -5.30 7.15 1.70
CA SER A 235 -6.65 6.66 1.34
C SER A 235 -7.75 7.05 2.34
N PHE A 236 -7.39 7.21 3.62
CA PHE A 236 -8.36 7.15 4.73
C PHE A 236 -8.44 8.43 5.56
N GLY A 237 -7.67 9.46 5.20
CA GLY A 237 -7.50 10.69 5.98
C GLY A 237 -6.03 11.07 6.16
N ILE A 238 -5.77 11.99 7.07
CA ILE A 238 -4.43 12.49 7.38
C ILE A 238 -4.01 11.98 8.74
N VAL A 239 -3.17 10.95 8.78
CA VAL A 239 -2.57 10.48 10.04
C VAL A 239 -1.60 11.54 10.55
N THR A 240 -1.78 12.00 11.78
CA THR A 240 -0.97 13.04 12.42
C THR A 240 -0.01 12.49 13.46
N ALA A 241 -0.31 11.35 14.07
CA ALA A 241 0.59 10.67 15.01
C ALA A 241 0.31 9.17 15.11
N TRP A 242 1.32 8.41 15.53
CA TRP A 242 1.23 7.00 15.86
C TRP A 242 1.62 6.78 17.31
N LYS A 243 0.87 5.94 18.03
CA LYS A 243 1.32 5.34 19.28
C LYS A 243 1.82 3.94 18.98
N VAL A 244 3.08 3.69 19.32
CA VAL A 244 3.76 2.43 19.02
C VAL A 244 4.24 1.74 20.28
N LYS A 245 4.29 0.42 20.24
CA LYS A 245 4.97 -0.41 21.23
C LYS A 245 6.44 -0.55 20.84
N LEU A 246 7.32 -0.18 21.76
CA LEU A 246 8.76 -0.40 21.64
C LEU A 246 9.07 -1.87 21.94
N VAL A 247 10.14 -2.37 21.34
CA VAL A 247 10.55 -3.77 21.45
C VAL A 247 11.88 -3.87 22.19
N PRO A 248 12.11 -4.97 22.96
CA PRO A 248 13.38 -5.15 23.62
C PRO A 248 14.49 -5.40 22.61
N VAL A 249 15.68 -4.83 22.84
CA VAL A 249 16.89 -5.13 22.09
C VAL A 249 18.02 -5.43 23.07
N PRO A 250 18.93 -6.37 22.77
CA PRO A 250 20.08 -6.63 23.62
C PRO A 250 21.02 -5.43 23.65
N SER A 251 21.80 -5.30 24.71
CA SER A 251 22.86 -4.29 24.82
C SER A 251 23.96 -4.48 23.76
N ALA A 252 24.21 -5.74 23.36
CA ALA A 252 25.12 -6.11 22.29
C ALA A 252 24.35 -6.58 21.05
N VAL A 253 24.61 -5.91 19.93
CA VAL A 253 24.11 -6.22 18.58
C VAL A 253 25.32 -6.36 17.67
N THR A 254 25.30 -7.34 16.79
CA THR A 254 26.40 -7.56 15.84
C THR A 254 25.95 -7.27 14.42
N VAL A 255 26.76 -6.55 13.66
CA VAL A 255 26.53 -6.30 12.23
C VAL A 255 27.71 -6.80 11.40
N PHE A 256 27.45 -7.16 10.15
CA PHE A 256 28.49 -7.47 9.17
C PHE A 256 28.02 -7.20 7.75
N THR A 257 28.98 -7.06 6.84
CA THR A 257 28.75 -7.10 5.39
C THR A 257 29.84 -7.93 4.76
N VAL A 258 29.46 -9.05 4.14
CA VAL A 258 30.37 -9.91 3.41
C VAL A 258 30.00 -9.83 1.92
N THR A 259 30.94 -9.50 1.06
CA THR A 259 30.72 -9.41 -0.39
C THR A 259 31.38 -10.58 -1.11
N ARG A 260 30.67 -11.14 -2.11
CA ARG A 260 31.19 -12.16 -3.03
C ARG A 260 30.94 -11.76 -4.47
N THR A 261 31.93 -11.95 -5.32
CA THR A 261 31.81 -11.77 -6.77
C THR A 261 31.39 -13.07 -7.46
N LEU A 262 31.04 -13.03 -8.75
CA LEU A 262 30.74 -14.24 -9.53
C LEU A 262 31.92 -15.23 -9.52
N GLU A 263 33.14 -14.73 -9.62
CA GLU A 263 34.37 -15.52 -9.60
C GLU A 263 34.59 -16.23 -8.25
N GLN A 264 33.96 -15.74 -7.18
CA GLN A 264 33.98 -16.33 -5.84
C GLN A 264 32.76 -17.21 -5.56
N GLY A 265 31.98 -17.56 -6.59
CA GLY A 265 30.82 -18.47 -6.44
C GLY A 265 29.53 -17.79 -5.97
N ALA A 266 29.37 -16.47 -6.18
CA ALA A 266 28.20 -15.71 -5.73
C ALA A 266 26.84 -16.32 -6.13
N THR A 267 26.71 -16.91 -7.33
CA THR A 267 25.47 -17.56 -7.78
C THR A 267 25.03 -18.68 -6.84
N LYS A 268 25.95 -19.61 -6.53
CA LYS A 268 25.69 -20.76 -5.66
C LYS A 268 25.42 -20.32 -4.23
N LEU A 269 26.18 -19.32 -3.74
CA LEU A 269 26.00 -18.79 -2.40
C LEU A 269 24.65 -18.09 -2.24
N LEU A 270 24.22 -17.30 -3.24
CA LEU A 270 22.92 -16.67 -3.23
C LEU A 270 21.80 -17.72 -3.30
N TYR A 271 21.95 -18.74 -4.14
CA TYR A 271 21.01 -19.85 -4.17
C TYR A 271 20.89 -20.55 -2.81
N ARG A 272 22.03 -20.80 -2.15
CA ARG A 272 22.06 -21.36 -0.79
C ARG A 272 21.35 -20.45 0.22
N TRP A 273 21.61 -19.14 0.20
CA TRP A 273 20.93 -18.17 1.05
C TRP A 273 19.40 -18.24 0.90
N GLN A 274 18.89 -18.34 -0.35
CA GLN A 274 17.45 -18.42 -0.61
C GLN A 274 16.78 -19.66 0.00
N GLN A 275 17.52 -20.75 0.19
CA GLN A 275 17.00 -22.00 0.76
C GLN A 275 16.84 -21.91 2.28
N ILE A 276 17.69 -21.13 2.95
CA ILE A 276 17.80 -21.11 4.41
C ILE A 276 17.17 -19.87 5.06
N ALA A 277 17.07 -18.77 4.31
CA ALA A 277 16.78 -17.43 4.85
C ALA A 277 15.46 -17.35 5.65
N ASP A 278 14.41 -18.02 5.20
CA ASP A 278 13.08 -17.99 5.83
C ASP A 278 12.82 -19.06 6.88
N GLN A 279 13.61 -20.14 6.90
CA GLN A 279 13.27 -21.35 7.68
C GLN A 279 14.34 -21.77 8.68
N VAL A 280 15.62 -21.55 8.36
CA VAL A 280 16.75 -22.10 9.13
C VAL A 280 17.44 -21.03 9.96
N LEU A 281 17.49 -19.79 9.46
CA LEU A 281 18.14 -18.70 10.20
C LEU A 281 17.40 -18.40 11.51
N ASP A 282 18.17 -18.26 12.59
CA ASP A 282 17.72 -17.77 13.91
C ASP A 282 16.90 -16.47 13.75
N GLU A 283 15.80 -16.30 14.50
CA GLU A 283 14.92 -15.12 14.38
C GLU A 283 15.63 -13.80 14.74
N ASP A 284 16.71 -13.87 15.53
CA ASP A 284 17.58 -12.73 15.85
C ASP A 284 18.46 -12.29 14.68
N LEU A 285 18.59 -13.12 13.64
CA LEU A 285 19.47 -12.89 12.51
C LEU A 285 18.68 -12.41 11.29
N PHE A 286 19.07 -11.24 10.79
CA PHE A 286 18.64 -10.68 9.52
C PHE A 286 19.83 -10.57 8.57
N ILE A 287 19.72 -11.13 7.37
CA ILE A 287 20.73 -11.03 6.31
C ILE A 287 20.03 -10.66 5.02
N ARG A 288 20.09 -9.40 4.59
CA ARG A 288 19.68 -9.01 3.23
C ARG A 288 20.83 -9.17 2.26
N VAL A 289 20.52 -9.43 0.99
CA VAL A 289 21.52 -9.47 -0.08
C VAL A 289 21.32 -8.28 -1.01
N GLN A 290 22.31 -7.41 -1.09
CA GLN A 290 22.38 -6.33 -2.08
C GLN A 290 23.20 -6.82 -3.27
N ILE A 291 22.62 -6.70 -4.45
CA ILE A 291 23.17 -7.24 -5.69
C ILE A 291 23.36 -6.07 -6.65
N GLY A 292 24.57 -5.92 -7.16
CA GLY A 292 24.91 -4.86 -8.11
C GLY A 292 26.09 -5.25 -8.99
N THR A 293 26.62 -4.29 -9.72
CA THR A 293 27.81 -4.45 -10.55
C THR A 293 29.03 -3.85 -9.84
N ALA A 294 30.22 -4.40 -10.10
CA ALA A 294 31.48 -3.81 -9.67
C ALA A 294 32.55 -3.97 -10.75
N ASN A 295 33.51 -3.05 -10.79
CA ASN A 295 34.65 -3.13 -11.70
C ASN A 295 35.71 -4.09 -11.14
N VAL A 296 36.09 -5.11 -11.90
CA VAL A 296 37.18 -6.01 -11.56
C VAL A 296 38.34 -5.70 -12.51
N SER A 297 39.41 -5.12 -11.96
CA SER A 297 40.69 -4.74 -12.63
C SER A 297 40.72 -3.39 -13.38
N ARG A 298 41.95 -2.95 -13.68
CA ARG A 298 42.29 -1.75 -14.49
C ARG A 298 41.83 -1.85 -15.97
N GLN A 299 41.31 -2.99 -16.43
CA GLN A 299 40.85 -3.21 -17.81
C GLN A 299 39.36 -2.93 -18.04
N GLY A 300 38.61 -2.47 -17.02
CA GLY A 300 37.21 -2.06 -17.18
C GLY A 300 36.19 -3.19 -17.29
N LYS A 301 36.56 -4.45 -17.00
CA LYS A 301 35.62 -5.57 -16.98
C LYS A 301 34.75 -5.52 -15.72
N ARG A 302 33.41 -5.52 -15.89
CA ARG A 302 32.45 -5.57 -14.78
C ARG A 302 32.14 -7.00 -14.35
N THR A 303 31.89 -7.21 -13.07
CA THR A 303 31.33 -8.44 -12.49
C THR A 303 30.06 -8.13 -11.69
N ILE A 304 29.33 -9.17 -11.27
CA ILE A 304 28.24 -9.04 -10.29
C ILE A 304 28.78 -9.26 -8.89
N THR A 305 28.33 -8.42 -7.95
CA THR A 305 28.57 -8.58 -6.52
C THR A 305 27.28 -8.96 -5.80
N THR A 306 27.41 -9.85 -4.82
CA THR A 306 26.37 -10.15 -3.83
C THR A 306 26.91 -9.79 -2.46
N SER A 307 26.32 -8.77 -1.83
CA SER A 307 26.73 -8.23 -0.54
C SER A 307 25.71 -8.61 0.53
N TYR A 308 26.11 -9.50 1.43
CA TYR A 308 25.31 -10.04 2.52
C TYR A 308 25.43 -9.11 3.72
N ASN A 309 24.51 -8.15 3.81
CA ASN A 309 24.46 -7.11 4.84
C ASN A 309 23.49 -7.53 5.96
N ALA A 310 23.99 -7.57 7.18
CA ALA A 310 23.31 -8.26 8.28
C ALA A 310 23.28 -7.48 9.59
N MET A 311 22.23 -7.76 10.36
CA MET A 311 22.07 -7.38 11.76
C MET A 311 21.69 -8.63 12.56
N PHE A 312 22.38 -8.83 13.68
CA PHE A 312 22.11 -9.91 14.63
C PHE A 312 21.87 -9.33 16.01
N LEU A 313 20.70 -9.62 16.58
CA LEU A 313 20.35 -9.21 17.95
C LEU A 313 21.03 -10.13 18.97
N GLY A 314 22.35 -10.00 19.08
CA GLY A 314 23.22 -10.70 20.02
C GLY A 314 24.70 -10.39 19.77
N ASP A 315 25.58 -10.94 20.61
CA ASP A 315 27.03 -10.81 20.48
C ASP A 315 27.58 -11.64 19.31
N ALA A 316 28.82 -11.35 18.90
CA ALA A 316 29.36 -11.98 17.71
C ALA A 316 29.81 -13.45 17.94
N ASN A 317 29.99 -13.89 19.18
CA ASN A 317 30.34 -15.29 19.45
C ASN A 317 29.13 -16.19 19.19
N ARG A 318 27.95 -15.80 19.68
CA ARG A 318 26.70 -16.49 19.33
C ARG A 318 26.41 -16.41 17.83
N LEU A 319 26.64 -15.25 17.20
CA LEU A 319 26.47 -15.11 15.75
C LEU A 319 27.32 -16.15 14.98
N LEU A 320 28.60 -16.28 15.32
CA LEU A 320 29.49 -17.22 14.64
C LEU A 320 29.05 -18.68 14.84
N GLN A 321 28.49 -19.03 16.00
CA GLN A 321 27.90 -20.35 16.23
C GLN A 321 26.66 -20.58 15.35
N VAL A 322 25.75 -19.61 15.28
CA VAL A 322 24.55 -19.67 14.42
C VAL A 322 24.96 -19.83 12.95
N MET A 323 25.94 -19.05 12.50
CA MET A 323 26.41 -19.06 11.11
C MET A 323 27.14 -20.36 10.77
N LYS A 324 27.95 -20.91 11.68
CA LYS A 324 28.63 -22.21 11.48
C LYS A 324 27.62 -23.35 11.23
N HIS A 325 26.46 -23.31 11.87
CA HIS A 325 25.44 -24.34 11.71
C HIS A 325 24.52 -24.07 10.52
N SER A 326 24.09 -22.82 10.33
CA SER A 326 22.99 -22.48 9.41
C SER A 326 23.47 -22.03 8.04
N PHE A 327 24.63 -21.36 7.97
CA PHE A 327 25.17 -20.80 6.72
C PHE A 327 26.71 -20.76 6.69
N PRO A 328 27.40 -21.89 6.90
CA PRO A 328 28.87 -21.93 6.91
C PRO A 328 29.49 -21.52 5.57
N GLU A 329 28.77 -21.68 4.46
CA GLU A 329 29.22 -21.37 3.10
C GLU A 329 29.53 -19.89 2.88
N LEU A 330 28.96 -18.98 3.69
CA LEU A 330 29.30 -17.56 3.62
C LEU A 330 30.76 -17.30 4.04
N GLY A 331 31.32 -18.16 4.90
CA GLY A 331 32.67 -18.03 5.41
C GLY A 331 32.84 -16.82 6.33
N LEU A 332 31.82 -16.50 7.14
CA LEU A 332 31.88 -15.40 8.11
C LEU A 332 32.92 -15.70 9.19
N THR A 333 33.79 -14.72 9.46
CA THR A 333 34.82 -14.79 10.50
C THR A 333 34.59 -13.73 11.59
N ARG A 334 35.31 -13.82 12.71
CA ARG A 334 35.21 -12.81 13.78
C ARG A 334 35.66 -11.43 13.30
N GLN A 335 36.62 -11.36 12.37
CA GLN A 335 37.13 -10.11 11.80
C GLN A 335 36.07 -9.35 10.97
N ASP A 336 35.10 -10.07 10.41
CA ASP A 336 34.00 -9.47 9.64
C ASP A 336 32.91 -8.87 10.55
N CYS A 337 32.92 -9.23 11.84
CA CYS A 337 31.87 -8.88 12.78
C CYS A 337 32.18 -7.57 13.51
N ILE A 338 31.22 -6.64 13.52
CA ILE A 338 31.26 -5.42 14.31
C ILE A 338 30.23 -5.55 15.42
N GLU A 339 30.71 -5.69 16.65
CA GLU A 339 29.86 -5.70 17.84
C GLU A 339 29.61 -4.27 18.31
N THR A 340 28.35 -3.92 18.54
CA THR A 340 27.90 -2.57 18.81
C THR A 340 26.58 -2.57 19.58
N ASN A 341 25.92 -1.43 19.71
CA ASN A 341 24.57 -1.32 20.27
C ASN A 341 23.51 -1.16 19.16
N TRP A 342 22.23 -1.21 19.53
CA TRP A 342 21.15 -1.14 18.55
C TRP A 342 21.16 0.15 17.70
N ILE A 343 21.41 1.32 18.29
CA ILE A 343 21.38 2.58 17.54
C ILE A 343 22.53 2.67 16.52
N ASN A 344 23.74 2.27 16.90
CA ASN A 344 24.89 2.23 16.00
C ASN A 344 24.72 1.16 14.92
N SER A 345 24.10 0.02 15.24
CA SER A 345 23.73 -0.98 14.24
C SER A 345 22.76 -0.39 13.20
N THR A 346 21.89 0.54 13.61
CA THR A 346 20.96 1.21 12.70
C THR A 346 21.67 2.21 11.79
N VAL A 347 22.65 2.96 12.31
CA VAL A 347 23.54 3.82 11.50
C VAL A 347 24.27 2.98 10.44
N TYR A 348 24.82 1.83 10.83
CA TYR A 348 25.47 0.89 9.92
C TYR A 348 24.51 0.36 8.84
N MET A 349 23.33 -0.14 9.22
CA MET A 349 22.34 -0.69 8.28
C MET A 349 21.76 0.36 7.33
N SER A 350 21.90 1.64 7.66
CA SER A 350 21.52 2.77 6.81
C SER A 350 22.57 3.09 5.74
N GLY A 351 23.76 2.47 5.79
CA GLY A 351 24.84 2.68 4.83
C GLY A 351 25.82 3.80 5.18
N PHE A 352 25.74 4.38 6.37
CA PHE A 352 26.73 5.38 6.81
C PHE A 352 28.09 4.71 7.06
N ALA A 353 29.16 5.50 6.96
CA ALA A 353 30.51 5.02 7.25
C ALA A 353 30.60 4.49 8.69
N ASN A 354 31.46 3.48 8.89
CA ASN A 354 31.74 2.94 10.21
C ASN A 354 32.18 4.07 11.16
N ASN A 355 31.75 3.98 12.42
CA ASN A 355 32.00 4.98 13.48
C ASN A 355 31.32 6.35 13.28
N THR A 356 30.40 6.49 12.31
CA THR A 356 29.55 7.69 12.23
C THR A 356 28.72 7.82 13.51
N PRO A 357 28.73 8.98 14.20
CA PRO A 357 27.93 9.18 15.41
C PRO A 357 26.41 9.12 15.15
N PRO A 358 25.60 8.57 16.09
CA PRO A 358 24.13 8.51 15.96
C PRO A 358 23.43 9.84 15.67
N GLU A 359 24.03 10.99 15.97
CA GLU A 359 23.51 12.32 15.69
C GLU A 359 23.24 12.55 14.21
N VAL A 360 23.90 11.80 13.31
CA VAL A 360 23.62 11.82 11.87
C VAL A 360 22.16 11.51 11.55
N LEU A 361 21.50 10.71 12.40
CA LEU A 361 20.09 10.33 12.25
C LEU A 361 19.13 11.52 12.38
N LEU A 362 19.56 12.60 13.05
CA LEU A 362 18.80 13.84 13.20
C LEU A 362 18.88 14.75 11.98
N GLN A 363 19.81 14.51 11.05
CA GLN A 363 20.06 15.41 9.91
C GLN A 363 19.05 15.25 8.77
N ARG A 364 18.20 14.20 8.81
CA ARG A 364 17.17 13.90 7.80
C ARG A 364 17.73 13.78 6.38
N ILE A 365 18.99 13.37 6.27
CA ILE A 365 19.70 13.16 5.01
C ILE A 365 19.18 11.88 4.36
N ASN A 366 18.96 11.94 3.04
CA ASN A 366 18.80 10.76 2.21
C ASN A 366 20.05 10.63 1.33
N MET A 367 20.89 9.62 1.60
CA MET A 367 22.08 9.35 0.78
C MET A 367 21.71 8.84 -0.63
N ASP A 368 20.52 8.24 -0.76
CA ASP A 368 20.01 7.67 -2.02
C ASP A 368 19.13 8.66 -2.78
N ARG A 369 19.21 9.96 -2.48
CA ARG A 369 18.43 10.96 -3.19
C ARG A 369 18.91 11.03 -4.65
N ALA A 370 18.04 10.62 -5.56
CA ALA A 370 18.36 10.45 -6.97
C ALA A 370 17.10 10.56 -7.82
N TYR A 371 17.27 10.57 -9.13
CA TYR A 371 16.21 10.13 -10.03
C TYR A 371 16.15 8.62 -9.98
N PHE A 372 14.97 8.02 -9.82
CA PHE A 372 14.89 6.56 -9.76
C PHE A 372 13.56 5.99 -10.25
N LYS A 373 13.61 4.70 -10.57
CA LYS A 373 12.45 3.80 -10.72
C LYS A 373 12.70 2.53 -9.91
N GLY A 374 11.71 2.19 -9.09
CA GLY A 374 11.69 0.96 -8.29
C GLY A 374 10.52 0.06 -8.67
N LYS A 375 10.69 -1.25 -8.50
CA LYS A 375 9.64 -2.28 -8.56
C LYS A 375 9.87 -3.34 -7.49
N SER A 376 8.83 -4.07 -7.09
CA SER A 376 8.97 -5.11 -6.08
C SER A 376 8.24 -6.39 -6.43
N ASP A 377 8.78 -7.50 -5.94
CA ASP A 377 8.22 -8.84 -6.05
C ASP A 377 8.36 -9.59 -4.72
N TYR A 378 7.64 -10.69 -4.60
CA TYR A 378 7.84 -11.68 -3.54
C TYR A 378 8.16 -13.06 -4.11
N ALA A 379 9.21 -13.68 -3.59
CA ALA A 379 9.55 -15.06 -3.93
C ALA A 379 8.89 -16.04 -2.96
N ARG A 380 8.16 -17.01 -3.50
CA ARG A 380 7.54 -18.12 -2.74
C ARG A 380 8.39 -19.40 -2.77
N LYS A 381 9.37 -19.48 -3.67
CA LYS A 381 10.32 -20.59 -3.86
C LYS A 381 11.71 -20.03 -4.21
N PRO A 382 12.80 -20.78 -3.98
CA PRO A 382 14.12 -20.36 -4.43
C PRO A 382 14.15 -20.21 -5.96
N ILE A 383 14.71 -19.10 -6.43
CA ILE A 383 14.97 -18.82 -7.84
C ILE A 383 16.13 -19.73 -8.29
N PRO A 384 15.95 -20.57 -9.31
CA PRO A 384 16.99 -21.50 -9.79
C PRO A 384 18.28 -20.78 -10.18
N GLU A 385 19.44 -21.43 -10.02
CA GLU A 385 20.74 -20.85 -10.41
C GLU A 385 20.77 -20.34 -11.86
N LYS A 386 20.23 -21.10 -12.81
CA LYS A 386 20.11 -20.69 -14.22
C LYS A 386 19.28 -19.41 -14.41
N ALA A 387 18.30 -19.18 -13.54
CA ALA A 387 17.50 -17.95 -13.57
C ALA A 387 18.25 -16.77 -12.91
N LEU A 388 19.11 -17.03 -11.93
CA LEU A 388 20.04 -16.02 -11.42
C LEU A 388 21.06 -15.63 -12.48
N GLU A 389 21.57 -16.58 -13.27
CA GLU A 389 22.48 -16.32 -14.39
C GLU A 389 21.88 -15.38 -15.43
N GLY A 390 20.62 -15.61 -15.85
CA GLY A 390 19.95 -14.66 -16.74
C GLY A 390 19.62 -13.31 -16.07
N LEU A 391 19.43 -13.27 -14.75
CA LEU A 391 19.35 -11.99 -14.02
C LEU A 391 20.70 -11.24 -14.08
N TRP A 392 21.84 -11.92 -14.01
CA TRP A 392 23.18 -11.32 -14.17
C TRP A 392 23.32 -10.65 -15.53
N GLU A 393 22.89 -11.31 -16.61
CA GLU A 393 22.87 -10.72 -17.95
C GLU A 393 22.08 -9.42 -17.99
N LYS A 394 20.91 -9.37 -17.34
CA LYS A 394 20.10 -8.14 -17.26
C LYS A 394 20.75 -7.05 -16.43
N LEU A 395 21.47 -7.39 -15.35
CA LEU A 395 22.20 -6.41 -14.57
C LEU A 395 23.37 -5.81 -15.35
N PHE A 396 24.01 -6.56 -16.25
CA PHE A 396 25.01 -5.99 -17.15
C PHE A 396 24.42 -5.05 -18.22
N GLU A 397 23.11 -4.99 -18.42
CA GLU A 397 22.49 -4.02 -19.35
C GLU A 397 22.38 -2.59 -18.76
N ALA A 398 22.48 -2.43 -17.44
CA ALA A 398 22.33 -1.14 -16.78
C ALA A 398 23.67 -0.59 -16.27
N GLU A 399 23.75 0.73 -16.16
CA GLU A 399 24.92 1.42 -15.60
C GLU A 399 25.03 1.22 -14.09
N SER A 400 23.97 1.58 -13.35
CA SER A 400 23.91 1.50 -11.88
C SER A 400 22.70 0.71 -11.37
N PRO A 401 22.59 -0.60 -11.67
CA PRO A 401 21.49 -1.40 -11.17
C PRO A 401 21.69 -1.81 -9.71
N LEU A 402 20.58 -1.90 -8.98
CA LEU A 402 20.54 -2.49 -7.66
C LEU A 402 19.35 -3.46 -7.57
N VAL A 403 19.62 -4.68 -7.12
CA VAL A 403 18.59 -5.64 -6.72
C VAL A 403 18.81 -6.01 -5.27
N VAL A 404 17.74 -5.98 -4.45
CA VAL A 404 17.84 -6.31 -3.03
C VAL A 404 16.92 -7.45 -2.68
N PHE A 405 17.46 -8.53 -2.13
CA PHE A 405 16.69 -9.63 -1.56
C PHE A 405 16.60 -9.47 -0.05
N THR A 406 15.39 -9.33 0.48
CA THR A 406 15.13 -9.13 1.92
C THR A 406 14.46 -10.38 2.50
N PRO A 407 15.07 -11.05 3.49
CA PRO A 407 14.58 -12.32 4.02
C PRO A 407 13.27 -12.15 4.81
N TYR A 408 12.35 -13.08 4.63
CA TYR A 408 11.13 -13.21 5.42
C TYR A 408 11.28 -14.38 6.41
N GLY A 409 10.18 -14.97 6.86
CA GLY A 409 10.19 -16.00 7.90
C GLY A 409 10.14 -15.43 9.32
N GLY A 410 10.45 -16.27 10.31
CA GLY A 410 10.32 -15.94 11.73
C GLY A 410 8.92 -15.44 12.08
N MET A 411 8.84 -14.27 12.73
CA MET A 411 7.59 -13.58 13.09
C MET A 411 6.67 -13.33 11.89
N MET A 412 7.21 -13.08 10.69
CA MET A 412 6.39 -12.88 9.49
C MET A 412 5.60 -14.12 9.08
N ASN A 413 6.00 -15.33 9.53
CA ASN A 413 5.23 -16.56 9.33
C ASN A 413 4.14 -16.79 10.40
N ARG A 414 4.23 -16.09 11.54
CA ARG A 414 3.31 -16.24 12.69
C ARG A 414 2.13 -15.29 12.63
N ILE A 415 2.32 -14.12 12.02
CA ILE A 415 1.28 -13.10 11.83
C ILE A 415 0.35 -13.52 10.69
N SER A 416 -0.97 -13.46 10.93
CA SER A 416 -1.98 -13.80 9.92
C SER A 416 -1.96 -12.79 8.76
N GLU A 417 -2.22 -13.27 7.53
CA GLU A 417 -2.33 -12.40 6.35
C GLU A 417 -3.38 -11.30 6.51
N SER A 418 -4.46 -11.53 7.28
CA SER A 418 -5.55 -10.57 7.47
C SER A 418 -5.43 -9.71 8.74
N GLN A 419 -4.41 -9.93 9.58
CA GLN A 419 -4.23 -9.20 10.85
C GLN A 419 -4.04 -7.69 10.63
N THR A 420 -3.42 -7.34 9.50
CA THR A 420 -3.25 -5.99 8.97
C THR A 420 -3.56 -6.02 7.48
N PRO A 421 -3.80 -4.87 6.82
CA PRO A 421 -3.89 -4.80 5.36
C PRO A 421 -2.70 -5.42 4.61
N PHE A 422 -1.49 -5.36 5.17
CA PHE A 422 -0.30 -6.00 4.58
C PHE A 422 -0.42 -7.53 4.63
N PRO A 423 -0.46 -8.23 3.47
CA PRO A 423 -0.84 -9.64 3.42
C PRO A 423 0.34 -10.61 3.23
N HIS A 424 1.56 -10.12 2.98
CA HIS A 424 2.68 -10.97 2.54
C HIS A 424 3.36 -11.68 3.71
N ARG A 425 2.68 -12.66 4.31
CA ARG A 425 3.10 -13.32 5.56
C ARG A 425 3.67 -14.72 5.32
N LYS A 426 3.02 -15.75 5.87
CA LYS A 426 3.46 -17.15 5.82
C LYS A 426 3.73 -17.63 4.39
N GLY A 427 4.84 -18.35 4.23
CA GLY A 427 5.25 -18.93 2.94
C GLY A 427 5.98 -17.97 2.01
N THR A 428 6.22 -16.73 2.43
CA THR A 428 7.13 -15.81 1.73
C THR A 428 8.57 -16.14 2.09
N LYS A 429 9.43 -16.39 1.10
CA LYS A 429 10.86 -16.61 1.35
C LYS A 429 11.60 -15.29 1.54
N PHE A 430 11.44 -14.41 0.57
CA PHE A 430 12.04 -13.08 0.58
C PHE A 430 11.27 -12.14 -0.36
N MET A 431 11.38 -10.85 -0.09
CA MET A 431 10.95 -9.79 -1.00
C MET A 431 12.13 -9.36 -1.87
N ILE A 432 11.84 -8.97 -3.10
CA ILE A 432 12.81 -8.47 -4.08
C ILE A 432 12.48 -7.00 -4.37
N LEU A 433 13.48 -6.13 -4.32
CA LEU A 433 13.44 -4.78 -4.87
C LEU A 433 14.31 -4.74 -6.13
N TYR A 434 13.76 -4.26 -7.24
CA TYR A 434 14.50 -3.88 -8.44
C TYR A 434 14.60 -2.36 -8.47
N TRP A 435 15.81 -1.84 -8.59
CA TRP A 435 16.08 -0.42 -8.47
C TRP A 435 17.06 0.04 -9.53
N SER A 436 16.68 1.09 -10.25
CA SER A 436 17.55 1.84 -11.14
C SER A 436 17.51 3.30 -10.72
N SER A 437 18.69 3.88 -10.53
CA SER A 437 18.86 5.29 -10.18
C SER A 437 19.94 5.95 -11.02
N TRP A 438 19.77 7.24 -11.23
CA TRP A 438 20.67 8.10 -11.97
C TRP A 438 20.71 9.50 -11.37
N GLN A 439 21.74 10.28 -11.70
CA GLN A 439 22.01 11.58 -11.09
C GLN A 439 21.78 12.74 -12.05
N ASP A 440 22.01 12.54 -13.35
CA ASP A 440 21.86 13.59 -14.34
C ASP A 440 20.43 13.61 -14.93
N ALA A 441 19.75 14.76 -14.82
CA ALA A 441 18.41 14.97 -15.33
C ALA A 441 18.30 14.83 -16.86
N THR A 442 19.43 14.92 -17.58
CA THR A 442 19.52 14.83 -19.04
C THR A 442 19.71 13.41 -19.56
N GLU A 443 19.99 12.44 -18.67
CA GLU A 443 20.08 11.03 -19.04
C GLU A 443 18.76 10.52 -19.64
N ASN A 444 18.86 9.43 -20.41
CA ASN A 444 17.71 8.81 -21.04
C ASN A 444 16.82 8.11 -19.99
N VAL A 445 15.89 8.87 -19.40
CA VAL A 445 14.92 8.40 -18.39
C VAL A 445 14.16 7.16 -18.87
N ALA A 446 13.85 7.08 -20.18
CA ALA A 446 13.13 5.95 -20.74
C ALA A 446 13.95 4.66 -20.68
N GLU A 447 15.28 4.72 -20.80
CA GLU A 447 16.17 3.58 -20.71
C GLU A 447 16.15 2.96 -19.32
N HIS A 448 16.32 3.77 -18.27
CA HIS A 448 16.27 3.35 -16.86
C HIS A 448 14.93 2.72 -16.48
N ILE A 449 13.82 3.35 -16.90
CA ILE A 449 12.46 2.83 -16.67
C ILE A 449 12.26 1.52 -17.42
N ASN A 450 12.63 1.45 -18.70
CA ASN A 450 12.45 0.26 -19.52
C ASN A 450 13.34 -0.89 -19.06
N TRP A 451 14.55 -0.62 -18.58
CA TRP A 451 15.41 -1.63 -17.95
C TRP A 451 14.70 -2.25 -16.75
N THR A 452 14.14 -1.43 -15.87
CA THR A 452 13.41 -1.92 -14.69
C THR A 452 12.22 -2.80 -15.10
N ARG A 453 11.50 -2.42 -16.17
CA ARG A 453 10.42 -3.24 -16.76
C ARG A 453 10.92 -4.55 -17.37
N ARG A 454 12.07 -4.56 -18.06
CA ARG A 454 12.66 -5.77 -18.64
C ARG A 454 13.08 -6.78 -17.57
N VAL A 455 13.77 -6.33 -16.51
CA VAL A 455 14.16 -7.17 -15.37
C VAL A 455 12.92 -7.73 -14.68
N TYR A 456 11.93 -6.87 -14.40
CA TYR A 456 10.67 -7.30 -13.79
C TYR A 456 9.94 -8.33 -14.67
N SER A 457 9.86 -8.11 -15.98
CA SER A 457 9.27 -9.08 -16.90
C SER A 457 10.02 -10.42 -16.91
N TYR A 458 11.36 -10.40 -16.93
CA TYR A 458 12.19 -11.59 -16.86
C TYR A 458 11.93 -12.42 -15.58
N MET A 459 11.69 -11.74 -14.45
CA MET A 459 11.49 -12.40 -13.16
C MET A 459 10.10 -13.03 -12.96
N THR A 460 9.14 -12.73 -13.84
CA THR A 460 7.74 -13.20 -13.76
C THR A 460 7.55 -14.70 -13.44
N PRO A 461 8.24 -15.65 -14.09
CA PRO A 461 8.01 -17.08 -13.83
C PRO A 461 8.61 -17.59 -12.51
N TYR A 462 9.43 -16.78 -11.83
CA TYR A 462 10.19 -17.18 -10.64
C TYR A 462 9.66 -16.58 -9.33
N VAL A 463 8.71 -15.66 -9.42
CA VAL A 463 8.13 -14.93 -8.28
C VAL A 463 6.68 -15.37 -8.03
N SER A 464 6.03 -14.76 -7.03
CA SER A 464 4.62 -15.00 -6.73
C SER A 464 3.72 -14.77 -7.95
N LYS A 465 2.59 -15.48 -7.99
CA LYS A 465 1.61 -15.40 -9.07
C LYS A 465 0.21 -15.62 -8.52
N ASN A 466 -0.78 -14.99 -9.16
CA ASN A 466 -2.20 -15.06 -8.82
C ASN A 466 -2.52 -14.66 -7.36
N PRO A 467 -2.32 -13.38 -6.98
CA PRO A 467 -1.77 -12.27 -7.78
C PRO A 467 -0.23 -12.26 -7.77
N ARG A 468 0.38 -11.44 -8.63
CA ARG A 468 1.82 -11.16 -8.54
C ARG A 468 2.00 -10.08 -7.48
N GLU A 469 2.50 -10.50 -6.33
CA GLU A 469 2.52 -9.69 -5.12
C GLU A 469 3.53 -8.53 -5.22
N ALA A 470 3.13 -7.35 -4.75
CA ALA A 470 3.93 -6.14 -4.75
C ALA A 470 3.79 -5.39 -3.41
N TYR A 471 4.82 -4.67 -2.98
CA TYR A 471 4.80 -3.93 -1.72
C TYR A 471 4.26 -2.50 -1.89
N ALA A 472 3.24 -2.13 -1.13
CA ALA A 472 2.53 -0.85 -1.29
C ALA A 472 3.39 0.41 -1.04
N ASN A 473 4.41 0.34 -0.18
CA ASN A 473 5.36 1.44 0.01
C ASN A 473 6.38 1.57 -1.14
N TYR A 474 6.52 0.54 -1.98
CA TYR A 474 7.24 0.59 -3.25
C TYR A 474 6.25 0.78 -4.39
N ARG A 475 5.49 1.88 -4.29
CA ARG A 475 4.41 2.23 -5.21
C ARG A 475 4.92 2.18 -6.65
N ASP A 476 4.16 1.50 -7.50
CA ASP A 476 4.49 1.28 -8.91
C ASP A 476 3.24 1.50 -9.77
N LEU A 477 3.22 2.61 -10.53
CA LEU A 477 2.10 2.95 -11.40
C LEU A 477 2.01 2.06 -12.64
N ASP A 478 3.06 1.30 -12.98
CA ASP A 478 3.00 0.35 -14.10
C ASP A 478 2.10 -0.86 -13.80
N LEU A 479 1.80 -1.14 -12.52
CA LEU A 479 0.84 -2.18 -12.14
C LEU A 479 -0.59 -1.77 -12.50
N GLY A 480 -0.86 -0.47 -12.54
CA GLY A 480 -2.17 0.12 -12.77
C GLY A 480 -2.40 1.32 -11.85
N MET A 481 -3.32 2.19 -12.28
CA MET A 481 -3.72 3.36 -11.52
C MET A 481 -5.16 3.75 -11.87
N ASN A 482 -5.81 4.45 -10.96
CA ASN A 482 -7.06 5.12 -11.28
C ASN A 482 -6.79 6.26 -12.25
N ARG A 483 -7.57 6.31 -13.34
CA ARG A 483 -7.39 7.33 -14.40
C ARG A 483 -8.17 8.60 -14.13
N ASN A 484 -9.28 8.48 -13.40
CA ASN A 484 -10.13 9.59 -13.00
C ASN A 484 -10.93 9.19 -11.75
N SER A 485 -11.84 10.06 -11.33
CA SER A 485 -12.77 9.78 -10.23
C SER A 485 -13.63 8.53 -10.44
N ASN A 486 -13.84 8.10 -11.69
CA ASN A 486 -14.79 7.05 -12.08
C ASN A 486 -14.18 5.67 -12.28
N THR A 487 -13.05 5.39 -11.64
CA THR A 487 -12.48 4.04 -11.69
C THR A 487 -13.37 3.09 -10.90
N SER A 488 -13.82 2.03 -11.56
CA SER A 488 -14.67 1.00 -10.95
C SER A 488 -13.88 0.13 -9.96
N PHE A 489 -14.61 -0.54 -9.06
CA PHE A 489 -14.02 -1.54 -8.17
C PHE A 489 -13.23 -2.62 -8.93
N VAL A 490 -13.78 -3.09 -10.06
CA VAL A 490 -13.17 -4.14 -10.88
C VAL A 490 -11.84 -3.67 -11.45
N GLU A 491 -11.78 -2.47 -12.03
CA GLU A 491 -10.54 -1.88 -12.55
C GLU A 491 -9.51 -1.71 -11.42
N ALA A 492 -9.93 -1.24 -10.25
CA ALA A 492 -9.02 -1.03 -9.13
C ALA A 492 -8.51 -2.37 -8.53
N SER A 493 -9.33 -3.42 -8.58
CA SER A 493 -8.94 -4.77 -8.12
C SER A 493 -7.82 -5.39 -8.96
N ALA A 494 -7.68 -4.98 -10.23
CA ALA A 494 -6.67 -5.50 -11.15
C ALA A 494 -5.23 -5.23 -10.67
N PHE A 495 -5.02 -4.13 -9.96
CA PHE A 495 -3.72 -3.81 -9.35
C PHE A 495 -3.75 -3.82 -7.82
N GLY A 496 -4.89 -3.53 -7.19
CA GLY A 496 -5.00 -3.48 -5.73
C GLY A 496 -4.77 -4.84 -5.06
N THR A 497 -5.14 -5.93 -5.74
CA THR A 497 -4.88 -7.29 -5.26
C THR A 497 -3.39 -7.67 -5.29
N ASN A 498 -2.57 -7.05 -6.14
CA ASN A 498 -1.11 -7.23 -6.10
C ASN A 498 -0.53 -6.71 -4.77
N TYR A 499 -1.04 -5.58 -4.27
CA TYR A 499 -0.60 -4.98 -3.01
C TYR A 499 -1.20 -5.63 -1.77
N PHE A 500 -2.46 -6.04 -1.83
CA PHE A 500 -3.23 -6.39 -0.62
C PHE A 500 -3.84 -7.80 -0.65
N LYS A 501 -3.63 -8.58 -1.72
CA LYS A 501 -4.24 -9.91 -1.90
C LYS A 501 -5.75 -9.84 -1.59
N GLY A 502 -6.25 -10.74 -0.73
CA GLY A 502 -7.64 -10.74 -0.27
C GLY A 502 -8.01 -9.60 0.68
N ASN A 503 -7.05 -8.90 1.27
CA ASN A 503 -7.34 -7.76 2.15
C ASN A 503 -7.85 -6.54 1.37
N PHE A 504 -7.64 -6.50 0.05
CA PHE A 504 -8.13 -5.45 -0.84
C PHE A 504 -9.64 -5.18 -0.65
N TYR A 505 -10.44 -6.25 -0.54
CA TYR A 505 -11.89 -6.15 -0.38
C TYR A 505 -12.28 -5.47 0.94
N ARG A 506 -11.64 -5.86 2.06
CA ARG A 506 -11.88 -5.22 3.36
C ARG A 506 -11.40 -3.78 3.40
N ILE A 507 -10.25 -3.47 2.78
CA ILE A 507 -9.74 -2.11 2.60
C ILE A 507 -10.79 -1.23 1.91
N PHE A 508 -11.39 -1.74 0.84
CA PHE A 508 -12.43 -1.04 0.10
C PHE A 508 -13.64 -0.73 0.99
N CYS A 509 -14.14 -1.72 1.74
CA CYS A 509 -15.25 -1.55 2.68
C CYS A 509 -14.94 -0.63 3.88
N SER A 510 -13.67 -0.49 4.26
CA SER A 510 -13.26 0.34 5.41
C SER A 510 -13.11 1.81 5.06
N LYS A 511 -13.39 2.20 3.81
CA LYS A 511 -13.35 3.59 3.39
C LYS A 511 -14.54 4.36 3.98
N PRO A 512 -14.31 5.55 4.57
CA PRO A 512 -15.42 6.40 5.01
C PRO A 512 -16.31 6.78 3.82
N GLN A 513 -17.63 6.74 4.02
CA GLN A 513 -18.69 7.00 3.02
C GLN A 513 -18.67 8.40 2.40
N VAL A 514 -17.76 9.28 2.83
CA VAL A 514 -17.55 10.62 2.28
C VAL A 514 -16.03 10.81 2.14
N HIS A 515 -15.55 11.20 0.97
CA HIS A 515 -14.12 11.16 0.66
C HIS A 515 -13.40 12.50 0.89
N LEU A 516 -12.25 12.41 1.55
CA LEU A 516 -11.18 13.38 1.37
C LEU A 516 -10.58 13.11 -0.01
N ALA A 517 -10.41 14.15 -0.81
CA ALA A 517 -9.62 14.10 -2.03
C ALA A 517 -8.14 13.99 -1.61
N VAL A 518 -7.76 12.86 -1.01
CA VAL A 518 -6.39 12.47 -0.71
C VAL A 518 -6.15 11.24 -1.57
N SER A 519 -5.17 11.38 -2.45
CA SER A 519 -4.93 10.51 -3.59
C SER A 519 -4.42 9.12 -3.18
N THR A 520 -5.22 8.11 -3.46
CA THR A 520 -4.70 6.77 -3.74
C THR A 520 -5.29 6.25 -5.04
N PRO A 521 -4.72 5.18 -5.62
CA PRO A 521 -5.34 4.47 -6.73
C PRO A 521 -6.62 3.72 -6.29
N LEU A 522 -7.34 4.22 -5.29
CA LEU A 522 -8.65 3.75 -4.91
C LEU A 522 -9.51 4.99 -4.62
N LYS A 523 -10.28 5.46 -5.61
CA LYS A 523 -11.37 6.42 -5.43
C LYS A 523 -12.62 5.73 -5.94
N GLU A 524 -13.70 5.78 -5.17
CA GLU A 524 -15.03 5.48 -5.71
C GLU A 524 -15.55 6.76 -6.36
N SER A 525 -16.12 6.66 -7.56
CA SER A 525 -17.23 7.52 -7.91
C SER A 525 -18.38 6.66 -8.36
N HIS A 526 -19.59 7.13 -8.05
CA HIS A 526 -20.86 6.76 -8.65
C HIS A 526 -20.97 5.28 -9.07
N MET A 527 -21.42 4.48 -8.09
CA MET A 527 -21.89 3.09 -8.22
C MET A 527 -22.31 2.71 -9.64
N GLN A 528 -21.48 1.90 -10.31
CA GLN A 528 -21.91 0.96 -11.35
C GLN A 528 -21.81 -0.51 -10.89
N ALA A 529 -21.32 -0.75 -9.66
CA ALA A 529 -21.33 -2.05 -9.00
C ALA A 529 -21.67 -1.88 -7.51
N VAL A 530 -22.50 -2.77 -6.95
CA VAL A 530 -22.74 -2.84 -5.50
C VAL A 530 -21.79 -3.88 -4.94
N VAL A 531 -20.86 -3.44 -4.09
CA VAL A 531 -20.12 -4.33 -3.19
C VAL A 531 -20.91 -4.35 -1.88
N ILE A 532 -21.59 -5.46 -1.59
CA ILE A 532 -22.29 -5.64 -0.32
C ILE A 532 -21.25 -6.01 0.72
N CYS A 533 -20.86 -5.03 1.54
CA CYS A 533 -19.95 -5.20 2.66
C CYS A 533 -20.76 -5.57 3.92
N SER A 534 -21.28 -6.80 4.01
CA SER A 534 -21.96 -7.27 5.23
C SER A 534 -21.04 -8.14 6.09
N LYS A 535 -21.09 -8.00 7.41
CA LYS A 535 -20.37 -8.90 8.34
C LYS A 535 -21.09 -10.25 8.53
N GLN A 536 -22.34 -10.36 8.07
CA GLN A 536 -23.16 -11.56 8.13
C GLN A 536 -23.89 -11.75 6.80
N LEU A 537 -23.70 -12.91 6.18
CA LEU A 537 -24.47 -13.30 5.01
C LEU A 537 -25.42 -14.42 5.44
N GLU A 538 -26.71 -14.13 5.54
CA GLU A 538 -27.73 -15.16 5.75
C GLU A 538 -28.09 -15.79 4.40
N ILE A 539 -27.82 -17.08 4.24
CA ILE A 539 -28.19 -17.83 3.04
C ILE A 539 -29.41 -18.68 3.39
N HIS A 540 -30.57 -18.29 2.87
CA HIS A 540 -31.79 -19.10 3.01
C HIS A 540 -31.80 -20.23 1.97
N LEU A 541 -31.73 -21.47 2.42
CA LEU A 541 -31.84 -22.67 1.58
C LEU A 541 -33.28 -23.20 1.64
N GLY A 542 -34.04 -23.05 0.57
CA GLY A 542 -35.35 -23.68 0.42
C GLY A 542 -35.22 -25.10 -0.15
N VAL A 543 -35.55 -26.13 0.63
CA VAL A 543 -35.63 -27.51 0.14
C VAL A 543 -37.08 -27.81 -0.22
N ARG A 544 -37.36 -28.13 -1.49
CA ARG A 544 -38.68 -28.59 -1.91
C ARG A 544 -38.73 -30.12 -1.84
N SER A 545 -39.29 -30.63 -0.75
CA SER A 545 -39.74 -32.03 -0.66
C SER A 545 -40.97 -32.19 -1.55
N GLY A 546 -41.05 -33.26 -2.34
CA GLY A 546 -42.17 -33.54 -3.23
C GLY A 546 -43.45 -33.84 -2.44
N GLY A 547 -44.18 -32.79 -2.07
CA GLY A 547 -45.45 -32.80 -1.36
C GLY A 547 -45.68 -31.40 -0.78
N HIS A 548 -46.86 -30.81 -1.00
CA HIS A 548 -47.19 -29.42 -0.70
C HIS A 548 -46.73 -28.95 0.71
N GLY A 549 -45.59 -28.25 0.77
CA GLY A 549 -45.07 -27.61 1.98
C GLY A 549 -43.65 -27.06 1.78
N TYR A 550 -43.41 -25.81 2.16
CA TYR A 550 -42.06 -25.26 2.33
C TYR A 550 -41.60 -25.59 3.76
N GLU A 551 -40.63 -26.48 3.92
CA GLU A 551 -39.84 -26.52 5.15
C GLU A 551 -38.64 -25.59 4.96
N GLY A 552 -38.72 -24.39 5.54
CA GLY A 552 -37.61 -23.46 5.59
C GLY A 552 -36.55 -23.95 6.57
N LEU A 553 -35.39 -24.36 6.07
CA LEU A 553 -34.19 -24.55 6.88
C LEU A 553 -33.33 -23.29 6.74
N SER A 554 -33.42 -22.40 7.73
CA SER A 554 -32.51 -21.26 7.86
C SER A 554 -31.15 -21.79 8.31
N TYR A 555 -30.12 -21.66 7.48
CA TYR A 555 -28.75 -22.03 7.83
C TYR A 555 -27.90 -20.77 7.87
N VAL A 556 -27.53 -20.34 9.08
CA VAL A 556 -26.53 -19.30 9.27
C VAL A 556 -25.16 -19.96 9.16
N SER A 557 -24.46 -19.74 8.05
CA SER A 557 -23.04 -20.11 7.96
C SER A 557 -22.17 -18.89 8.24
N GLU A 558 -21.31 -18.95 9.25
CA GLU A 558 -20.15 -18.07 9.31
C GLU A 558 -19.22 -18.45 8.14
N ILE A 559 -19.23 -17.62 7.09
CA ILE A 559 -18.29 -17.75 5.98
C ILE A 559 -17.07 -16.91 6.35
N GLU A 560 -15.87 -17.51 6.35
CA GLU A 560 -14.58 -16.80 6.51
C GLU A 560 -14.26 -15.83 5.35
N SER A 561 -15.23 -15.53 4.47
CA SER A 561 -15.13 -14.59 3.34
C SER A 561 -16.51 -13.97 3.06
N PRO A 562 -16.76 -12.71 3.45
CA PRO A 562 -18.11 -12.14 3.52
C PRO A 562 -18.61 -11.42 2.24
N PHE A 563 -18.03 -11.64 1.06
CA PHE A 563 -18.23 -10.73 -0.08
C PHE A 563 -19.06 -11.33 -1.22
N ILE A 564 -20.12 -10.63 -1.63
CA ILE A 564 -20.79 -10.78 -2.94
C ILE A 564 -20.52 -9.51 -3.75
N VAL A 565 -20.00 -9.67 -4.97
CA VAL A 565 -19.82 -8.58 -5.94
C VAL A 565 -20.91 -8.71 -6.99
N VAL A 566 -21.80 -7.71 -7.10
CA VAL A 566 -22.85 -7.65 -8.13
C VAL A 566 -22.58 -6.47 -9.05
N ASP A 567 -22.40 -6.77 -10.34
CA ASP A 567 -22.28 -5.77 -11.41
C ASP A 567 -23.69 -5.30 -11.81
N LEU A 568 -23.99 -4.01 -11.62
CA LEU A 568 -25.34 -3.45 -11.82
C LEU A 568 -25.61 -3.00 -13.26
N VAL A 569 -24.65 -3.06 -14.17
CA VAL A 569 -24.79 -2.50 -15.54
C VAL A 569 -25.87 -3.21 -16.38
N LYS A 570 -26.39 -4.36 -15.92
CA LYS A 570 -27.45 -5.14 -16.59
C LYS A 570 -28.76 -5.32 -15.80
N LEU A 571 -28.91 -4.68 -14.64
CA LEU A 571 -30.09 -4.87 -13.78
C LEU A 571 -31.21 -3.86 -14.10
N ARG A 572 -32.37 -4.37 -14.57
CA ARG A 572 -33.56 -3.53 -14.88
C ARG A 572 -34.53 -3.31 -13.70
N SER A 573 -34.35 -3.98 -12.56
CA SER A 573 -35.13 -3.74 -11.34
C SER A 573 -34.48 -4.38 -10.10
N ILE A 574 -34.60 -3.72 -8.95
CA ILE A 574 -34.33 -4.28 -7.61
C ILE A 574 -35.64 -4.19 -6.82
N SER A 575 -36.02 -5.26 -6.13
CA SER A 575 -37.07 -5.27 -5.11
C SER A 575 -36.45 -5.55 -3.75
N VAL A 576 -36.75 -4.71 -2.77
CA VAL A 576 -36.38 -4.89 -1.36
C VAL A 576 -37.67 -5.10 -0.59
N ASP A 577 -37.75 -6.18 0.18
CA ASP A 577 -38.89 -6.48 1.05
C ASP A 577 -38.50 -6.13 2.49
N ILE A 578 -39.30 -5.30 3.16
CA ILE A 578 -39.15 -4.98 4.58
C ILE A 578 -40.46 -5.41 5.23
N GLU A 579 -40.39 -6.43 6.08
CA GLU A 579 -41.54 -6.90 6.83
C GLU A 579 -42.12 -5.77 7.69
N HIS A 580 -43.31 -5.29 7.33
CA HIS A 580 -44.53 -5.12 8.14
C HIS A 580 -45.40 -4.02 7.49
N ASN A 581 -46.55 -4.43 6.96
CA ASN A 581 -47.67 -3.64 6.42
C ASN A 581 -47.47 -2.93 5.05
N SER A 582 -47.87 -3.65 4.00
CA SER A 582 -48.58 -3.21 2.80
C SER A 582 -48.46 -1.74 2.33
N ALA A 583 -47.65 -1.51 1.29
CA ALA A 583 -47.93 -0.57 0.19
C ALA A 583 -47.00 -0.85 -1.01
N TRP A 584 -47.54 -0.89 -2.22
CA TRP A 584 -46.78 -0.94 -3.47
C TRP A 584 -46.85 0.44 -4.16
N VAL A 585 -45.71 0.97 -4.61
CA VAL A 585 -45.65 2.10 -5.54
C VAL A 585 -44.84 1.68 -6.75
N GLN A 586 -45.47 1.58 -7.91
CA GLN A 586 -44.80 1.53 -9.19
C GLN A 586 -45.22 2.76 -9.99
N ALA A 587 -44.25 3.61 -10.34
CA ALA A 587 -44.49 4.73 -11.24
C ALA A 587 -44.53 4.22 -12.69
N GLY A 588 -45.68 4.39 -13.34
CA GLY A 588 -45.87 4.22 -14.78
C GLY A 588 -47.35 4.11 -15.15
N ALA A 589 -48.00 5.24 -15.42
CA ALA A 589 -49.35 5.33 -16.01
C ALA A 589 -49.39 4.61 -17.38
N THR A 590 -50.45 3.99 -17.88
CA THR A 590 -51.91 4.23 -17.81
C THR A 590 -52.72 2.94 -18.06
N ASN A 591 -53.89 2.89 -17.42
CA ASN A 591 -55.18 2.24 -17.74
C ASN A 591 -55.28 0.74 -18.10
N ASP A 592 -55.94 0.07 -17.16
CA ASP A 592 -56.95 -1.00 -17.29
C ASP A 592 -56.53 -2.47 -17.52
N GLU A 593 -56.80 -3.24 -16.47
CA GLU A 593 -56.91 -4.70 -16.31
C GLU A 593 -55.64 -5.58 -16.29
N LEU A 594 -55.33 -6.05 -15.07
CA LEU A 594 -54.31 -7.06 -14.76
C LEU A 594 -54.89 -8.48 -14.87
N TYR A 595 -54.36 -9.30 -15.78
CA TYR A 595 -54.50 -10.76 -15.77
C TYR A 595 -53.13 -11.43 -15.88
N TYR A 596 -52.87 -12.46 -15.06
CA TYR A 596 -51.67 -13.30 -15.15
C TYR A 596 -51.85 -14.42 -16.17
N ARG A 597 -50.91 -14.56 -17.12
CA ARG A 597 -50.69 -15.80 -17.90
C ARG A 597 -49.19 -16.10 -17.94
N ILE A 598 -48.76 -17.12 -17.20
CA ILE A 598 -47.37 -17.60 -17.24
C ILE A 598 -47.19 -18.35 -18.57
N SER A 599 -46.40 -17.77 -19.47
CA SER A 599 -45.98 -18.40 -20.72
C SER A 599 -44.61 -19.06 -20.53
N GLU A 600 -44.59 -20.40 -20.55
CA GLU A 600 -43.40 -21.23 -20.78
C GLU A 600 -42.68 -20.75 -22.05
N LYS A 601 -41.54 -20.07 -21.92
CA LYS A 601 -40.47 -19.98 -22.94
C LYS A 601 -39.29 -19.17 -22.42
N SER A 602 -38.40 -19.83 -21.69
CA SER A 602 -37.01 -19.39 -21.53
C SER A 602 -36.13 -20.63 -21.55
N LYS A 603 -35.48 -20.85 -22.70
CA LYS A 603 -34.53 -21.94 -22.93
C LYS A 603 -33.17 -21.49 -22.43
N ASN A 604 -32.78 -21.89 -21.21
CA ASN A 604 -31.37 -21.97 -20.80
C ASN A 604 -31.28 -22.86 -19.55
N PHE A 605 -31.20 -24.18 -19.75
CA PHE A 605 -31.09 -25.17 -18.68
C PHE A 605 -29.77 -25.94 -18.81
N LYS A 606 -29.02 -26.08 -17.70
CA LYS A 606 -27.98 -27.12 -17.56
C LYS A 606 -28.25 -27.92 -16.30
N CYS A 607 -28.60 -29.19 -16.48
CA CYS A 607 -28.78 -30.18 -15.41
C CYS A 607 -27.47 -30.94 -15.22
N TRP A 608 -26.97 -31.01 -13.98
CA TRP A 608 -25.85 -31.89 -13.61
C TRP A 608 -26.41 -33.06 -12.81
N ARG A 609 -26.33 -34.27 -13.38
CA ARG A 609 -26.86 -35.49 -12.79
C ARG A 609 -25.74 -36.23 -12.06
N PHE A 610 -25.84 -36.35 -10.74
CA PHE A 610 -24.90 -37.14 -9.94
C PHE A 610 -25.37 -38.61 -9.84
N LYS A 611 -24.44 -39.53 -9.53
CA LYS A 611 -24.71 -40.98 -9.38
C LYS A 611 -25.78 -41.33 -8.32
N SER A 612 -26.19 -40.38 -7.47
CA SER A 612 -27.24 -40.51 -6.45
C SER A 612 -28.64 -40.07 -6.91
N GLY A 613 -28.83 -39.65 -8.18
CA GLY A 613 -30.15 -39.30 -8.71
C GLY A 613 -30.69 -37.91 -8.33
N VAL A 614 -29.89 -37.06 -7.67
CA VAL A 614 -30.25 -35.68 -7.32
C VAL A 614 -30.03 -34.73 -8.50
N CYS A 615 -31.05 -33.93 -8.83
CA CYS A 615 -30.95 -32.84 -9.81
C CYS A 615 -30.83 -31.48 -9.11
N ILE A 616 -29.81 -30.70 -9.46
CA ILE A 616 -29.60 -29.34 -8.93
C ILE A 616 -29.93 -28.33 -10.03
N TYR A 617 -30.76 -27.35 -9.70
CA TYR A 617 -31.10 -26.23 -10.60
C TYR A 617 -30.52 -24.94 -10.02
N ILE A 618 -29.65 -24.29 -10.80
CA ILE A 618 -29.05 -23.00 -10.44
C ILE A 618 -29.67 -21.93 -11.34
N TYR A 619 -30.37 -20.97 -10.74
CA TYR A 619 -30.94 -19.83 -11.45
C TYR A 619 -29.92 -18.69 -11.41
N ILE A 620 -29.38 -18.32 -12.58
CA ILE A 620 -28.48 -17.17 -12.75
C ILE A 620 -29.21 -16.21 -13.69
N LEU A 621 -29.57 -15.03 -13.17
CA LEU A 621 -30.10 -13.95 -13.98
C LEU A 621 -28.91 -13.23 -14.65
N ASP A 622 -28.67 -13.60 -15.92
CA ASP A 622 -27.76 -13.05 -16.95
C ASP A 622 -26.27 -13.50 -17.06
N ASP A 623 -25.95 -13.88 -18.32
CA ASP A 623 -24.72 -14.07 -19.14
C ASP A 623 -23.43 -14.78 -18.59
N PRO A 624 -22.86 -15.82 -19.26
CA PRO A 624 -21.96 -16.81 -18.65
C PRO A 624 -20.45 -16.57 -18.89
N LEU A 625 -19.93 -15.35 -18.76
CA LEU A 625 -18.52 -15.06 -19.08
C LEU A 625 -17.57 -14.78 -17.89
N ASN A 626 -17.94 -15.16 -16.67
CA ASN A 626 -17.09 -14.88 -15.50
C ASN A 626 -16.76 -16.12 -14.64
N LEU A 627 -15.78 -16.91 -15.10
CA LEU A 627 -15.29 -18.15 -14.45
C LEU A 627 -14.79 -17.98 -13.00
N GLY A 628 -14.44 -16.76 -12.57
CA GLY A 628 -13.97 -16.48 -11.21
C GLY A 628 -15.07 -16.54 -10.14
N LEU A 629 -16.26 -16.02 -10.46
CA LEU A 629 -17.43 -16.04 -9.57
C LEU A 629 -17.97 -17.47 -9.40
N TYR A 630 -17.92 -18.26 -10.49
CA TYR A 630 -18.36 -19.65 -10.50
C TYR A 630 -17.60 -20.51 -9.50
N ASN A 631 -16.28 -20.33 -9.34
CA ASN A 631 -15.47 -21.19 -8.48
C ASN A 631 -15.78 -20.99 -6.98
N ILE A 632 -16.00 -19.76 -6.52
CA ILE A 632 -16.27 -19.48 -5.11
C ILE A 632 -17.66 -20.00 -4.70
N ILE A 633 -18.66 -19.74 -5.55
CA ILE A 633 -20.03 -20.26 -5.36
C ILE A 633 -20.03 -21.79 -5.43
N TYR A 634 -19.29 -22.37 -6.39
CA TYR A 634 -19.17 -23.82 -6.55
C TYR A 634 -18.52 -24.50 -5.34
N PHE A 635 -17.41 -23.98 -4.80
CA PHE A 635 -16.73 -24.57 -3.64
C PHE A 635 -17.59 -24.50 -2.37
N SER A 636 -18.32 -23.40 -2.15
CA SER A 636 -19.21 -23.26 -1.00
C SER A 636 -20.42 -24.21 -1.10
N ILE A 637 -21.02 -24.32 -2.30
CA ILE A 637 -22.12 -25.26 -2.57
C ILE A 637 -21.68 -26.72 -2.40
N ILE A 638 -20.51 -27.12 -2.90
CA ILE A 638 -20.00 -28.50 -2.73
C ILE A 638 -19.74 -28.83 -1.25
N LYS A 639 -19.21 -27.87 -0.48
CA LYS A 639 -18.94 -28.06 0.96
C LYS A 639 -20.23 -28.22 1.76
N THR A 640 -21.28 -27.47 1.40
CA THR A 640 -22.62 -27.57 1.99
C THR A 640 -23.35 -28.85 1.58
N LEU A 641 -23.28 -29.25 0.30
CA LEU A 641 -23.86 -30.50 -0.20
C LEU A 641 -23.22 -31.75 0.43
N LYS A 642 -21.90 -31.73 0.68
CA LYS A 642 -21.20 -32.80 1.39
C LYS A 642 -21.64 -32.94 2.86
N LYS A 643 -22.15 -31.88 3.49
CA LYS A 643 -22.75 -31.95 4.83
C LYS A 643 -24.18 -32.49 4.80
N LEU A 644 -24.91 -32.32 3.69
CA LEU A 644 -26.28 -32.80 3.50
C LEU A 644 -26.38 -34.27 3.06
N THR A 645 -25.25 -34.90 2.70
CA THR A 645 -25.16 -36.31 2.24
C THR A 645 -25.77 -37.39 3.14
N PRO A 646 -25.96 -37.24 4.47
CA PRO A 646 -26.65 -38.27 5.27
C PRO A 646 -28.16 -38.38 4.97
N TYR A 647 -28.76 -37.38 4.32
CA TYR A 647 -30.19 -37.34 4.06
C TYR A 647 -30.52 -38.00 2.71
N ASN A 648 -30.75 -39.32 2.72
CA ASN A 648 -31.21 -40.12 1.58
C ASN A 648 -32.63 -39.75 1.05
N LYS A 649 -33.10 -38.51 1.22
CA LYS A 649 -34.43 -38.03 0.82
C LYS A 649 -34.42 -36.78 -0.07
N LEU A 650 -33.25 -36.26 -0.46
CA LEU A 650 -33.16 -35.08 -1.32
C LEU A 650 -33.36 -35.47 -2.80
N LYS A 651 -34.56 -35.24 -3.34
CA LYS A 651 -34.84 -35.45 -4.78
C LYS A 651 -34.52 -34.21 -5.63
N GLN A 652 -34.59 -33.01 -5.05
CA GLN A 652 -34.37 -31.73 -5.76
C GLN A 652 -33.84 -30.67 -4.78
N VAL A 653 -32.86 -29.87 -5.20
CA VAL A 653 -32.33 -28.74 -4.43
C VAL A 653 -32.37 -27.48 -5.30
N SER A 654 -32.99 -26.41 -4.79
CA SER A 654 -33.06 -25.10 -5.43
C SER A 654 -32.40 -24.08 -4.50
N ILE A 655 -31.42 -23.33 -5.01
CA ILE A 655 -30.67 -22.34 -4.23
C ILE A 655 -31.08 -20.96 -4.73
N PHE A 656 -31.54 -20.12 -3.80
CA PHE A 656 -31.87 -18.72 -4.04
C PHE A 656 -30.89 -17.87 -3.23
N ILE A 657 -30.32 -16.84 -3.85
CA ILE A 657 -29.39 -15.91 -3.21
C ILE A 657 -30.09 -14.56 -3.16
N TYR A 658 -30.32 -14.04 -1.96
CA TYR A 658 -30.92 -12.71 -1.73
C TYR A 658 -29.92 -11.82 -0.99
N SER A 659 -30.10 -10.51 -1.14
CA SER A 659 -29.44 -9.48 -0.33
C SER A 659 -30.49 -8.91 0.63
N THR A 660 -30.20 -8.91 1.93
CA THR A 660 -30.89 -8.08 2.94
C THR A 660 -30.09 -6.82 3.20
#